data_AF-A0A6P8XIK6-F1
#
_entry.id   AF-A0A6P8XIK6-F1
#
_cell.length_a   1.000
_cell.length_b   1.000
_cell.length_c   1.000
_cell.angle_alpha   90.00
_cell.angle_beta   90.00
_cell.angle_gamma   90.00
#
_symmetry.space_group_name_H-M   'P 1'
#
loop_
_entity.id
_entity.type
_entity.pdbx_description
1 polymer ?
#
loop_
_entity_poly.entity_id
_entity_poly.type
_entity_poly.pdbx_seq_one_letter_code
_entity_poly.pdbx_strand_id
1 'polypeptide(L)'
;MALPSTKATTATTTHAVVQAIETYIQNQNLLGEIAELDELLNDVIDLHKDNELALKRVVQCIYNLLQTNNKHNVKFGAKVFHKLIAIVVANNKSFGRQLVANVLICVQIYARKFPRIDGKFLLQQLWALSLSNERQPNAAQILVYLFDDFVRQLGVECVCCCNELQLVIKGLLQSEGREFRKAAYFLMRKLNNFSSDVKALDTLICTEQQWSSYVTIMESLEEQQSHLMLPTLATLMPRITCRSKSNLDNEWITWVRILYARLLQDNNILVLRWTVEYFLTHFGASQLCQVNLLPEFLAATNRTQLYNVECYIVPTFKINNFVPQEEMYVFLRALATVPWHSVPLLFWLNHITPQSGTISKKILFKLSSRVRTLRNTKLRRIANNRVFEIFEETINSLTLRDYLVFIETIFNVNDGYYRDHERLIIKLQNCESIDEDILLSKRSYEIIVDDSHINLLVPELIRHLDRLPKKLHGWWRLFPLFHLNHLDPSVQKMCWNFYRTQYDVKSDILQKGSDLENVQEHLICQLDCQTKEEKSFVKEKCVDWFVEANLQCWSQIQELHLKPLELLERGTRATFVWLAQLLNDTDTPVEDNENIFNALLNMLQKYKNSEYAVKALLNYASKHMNDVDIQKLAEKILNYRCQHTSKALLANVKTLGVSSVVEGILIGDISTGDARIEAAYTDSIVQNPFDEIVIRDQYIWFGMQQPDEEVNAISDQLLLVNKQLTEKKPRYFENCREHRLKMRIARALLLMQGHINWSQELWNTLLAPCDQLNISYMYECLVATLLPSLQYLLEQIQQIEQLKPTQQVSIISVIHLYCLHNWKNLQTDDLEKISSFLLPHTMGAHFQTRLLAQLVLHKIAVKCKTSGIHVPNIEVLRSGIAMTLGSKLTKFEQETRIILSDVMLHPATSADLILYMTNAPFDEYDKTINIPDNIKINIDAYRKTVITRKNPLTVAHQLPMEMTNLNVQRKANPVNDIFNTNENITKEATPAEQNLIVVASLIDKLPNLGGLARTSEVLGVTTLVVGSKSIVDKTDFTNLSMTAEKSLNILEVKPDNLSEFLINKQSMGYKIVGAEQTAHSVSFVDFKFPEKCILLLGHEKHGISVDLIALLDFAVEIPQFGVVRSLNVHVTGSLFIWEYCKQHLNK
;
A
#
# COMPACT_ATOMS: atom_id res chain seq x y z
N MET A 1 28.43 15.82 -64.98
CA MET A 1 29.69 15.20 -64.49
C MET A 1 29.34 13.83 -63.93
N ALA A 2 29.93 12.76 -64.44
CA ALA A 2 29.65 11.40 -64.00
C ALA A 2 30.16 11.17 -62.56
N LEU A 3 29.35 10.51 -61.73
CA LEU A 3 29.67 10.21 -60.33
C LEU A 3 30.57 8.96 -60.23
N PRO A 4 31.58 8.95 -59.33
CA PRO A 4 32.49 7.82 -59.20
C PRO A 4 31.86 6.67 -58.39
N SER A 5 32.10 5.46 -58.88
CA SER A 5 31.78 4.19 -58.24
C SER A 5 32.84 3.84 -57.19
N THR A 6 32.58 4.00 -55.90
CA THR A 6 33.16 3.15 -54.83
C THR A 6 32.52 3.42 -53.47
N LYS A 7 32.29 2.33 -52.73
CA LYS A 7 31.80 2.27 -51.35
C LYS A 7 32.60 3.19 -50.41
N ALA A 8 31.94 4.19 -49.81
CA ALA A 8 32.45 4.94 -48.66
C ALA A 8 31.30 5.43 -47.75
N THR A 9 31.59 5.50 -46.46
CA THR A 9 30.71 5.56 -45.28
C THR A 9 30.04 6.92 -44.97
N THR A 10 28.71 6.92 -44.89
CA THR A 10 27.79 7.46 -43.84
C THR A 10 27.77 8.91 -43.30
N ALA A 11 28.44 9.94 -43.84
CA ALA A 11 28.12 11.34 -43.42
C ALA A 11 28.27 12.43 -44.49
N THR A 12 29.21 12.28 -45.42
CA THR A 12 29.56 13.31 -46.42
C THR A 12 28.59 13.38 -47.61
N THR A 13 27.97 12.27 -48.00
CA THR A 13 26.98 12.21 -49.09
C THR A 13 25.69 12.94 -48.73
N THR A 14 25.23 12.85 -47.48
CA THR A 14 24.00 13.50 -47.04
C THR A 14 24.09 15.03 -47.00
N HIS A 15 25.25 15.57 -46.63
CA HIS A 15 25.48 17.02 -46.61
C HIS A 15 25.58 17.57 -48.04
N ALA A 16 26.27 16.86 -48.93
CA ALA A 16 26.37 17.22 -50.34
C ALA A 16 25.01 17.22 -51.04
N VAL A 17 24.13 16.28 -50.70
CA VAL A 17 22.78 16.17 -51.28
C VAL A 17 21.84 17.30 -50.83
N VAL A 18 21.79 17.61 -49.53
CA VAL A 18 20.97 18.73 -49.01
C VAL A 18 21.48 20.06 -49.54
N GLN A 19 22.81 20.22 -49.58
CA GLN A 19 23.45 21.41 -50.14
C GLN A 19 23.23 21.51 -51.66
N ALA A 20 23.20 20.40 -52.39
CA ALA A 20 22.85 20.39 -53.82
C ALA A 20 21.39 20.79 -54.07
N ILE A 21 20.45 20.35 -53.22
CA ILE A 21 19.03 20.75 -53.29
C ILE A 21 18.88 22.24 -52.97
N GLU A 22 19.51 22.72 -51.89
CA GLU A 22 19.51 24.15 -51.51
C GLU A 22 20.15 25.03 -52.59
N THR A 23 21.24 24.57 -53.20
CA THR A 23 21.92 25.27 -54.30
C THR A 23 21.09 25.26 -55.59
N TYR A 24 20.39 24.15 -55.90
CA TYR A 24 19.47 24.07 -57.04
C TYR A 24 18.29 25.04 -56.88
N ILE A 25 17.74 25.15 -55.67
CA ILE A 25 16.65 26.07 -55.33
C ILE A 25 17.10 27.54 -55.37
N GLN A 26 18.32 27.84 -54.95
CA GLN A 26 18.89 29.20 -55.04
C GLN A 26 19.20 29.63 -56.48
N ASN A 27 19.52 28.67 -57.38
CA ASN A 27 19.94 28.96 -58.75
C ASN A 27 18.79 29.02 -59.77
N GLN A 28 17.60 28.53 -59.44
CA GLN A 28 16.45 28.49 -60.36
C GLN A 28 15.38 29.53 -59.98
N ASN A 29 15.18 30.54 -60.84
CA ASN A 29 13.98 31.39 -60.82
C ASN A 29 12.79 30.54 -61.30
N LEU A 30 12.15 29.82 -60.37
CA LEU A 30 11.10 28.83 -60.63
C LEU A 30 9.85 29.46 -61.29
N LEU A 31 9.83 29.42 -62.62
CA LEU A 31 8.68 29.59 -63.50
C LEU A 31 8.49 28.28 -64.28
N GLY A 32 7.62 27.40 -63.80
CA GLY A 32 7.15 26.21 -64.54
C GLY A 32 7.80 24.89 -64.15
N GLU A 33 6.97 23.85 -64.22
CA GLU A 33 7.11 22.41 -63.87
C GLU A 33 8.44 21.90 -63.28
N ILE A 34 8.36 21.52 -62.01
CA ILE A 34 9.44 21.07 -61.13
C ILE A 34 9.69 19.54 -61.29
N ALA A 35 9.60 19.01 -62.52
CA ALA A 35 9.76 17.57 -62.76
C ALA A 35 11.16 17.06 -62.37
N GLU A 36 12.21 17.86 -62.64
CA GLU A 36 13.59 17.53 -62.30
C GLU A 36 13.85 17.46 -60.79
N LEU A 37 13.24 18.36 -60.00
CA LEU A 37 13.39 18.34 -58.54
C LEU A 37 12.61 17.17 -57.93
N ASP A 38 11.45 16.81 -58.48
CA ASP A 38 10.68 15.65 -58.03
C ASP A 38 11.47 14.35 -58.28
N GLU A 39 12.12 14.21 -59.45
CA GLU A 39 13.01 13.08 -59.75
C GLU A 39 14.22 13.05 -58.82
N LEU A 40 14.89 14.20 -58.63
CA LEU A 40 16.04 14.31 -57.75
C LEU A 40 15.68 13.98 -56.30
N LEU A 41 14.54 14.47 -55.79
CA LEU A 41 14.06 14.13 -54.45
C LEU A 41 13.72 12.63 -54.33
N ASN A 42 13.11 12.03 -55.35
CA ASN A 42 12.83 10.59 -55.37
C ASN A 42 14.09 9.73 -55.31
N ASP A 43 15.13 10.09 -56.08
CA ASP A 43 16.42 9.40 -56.09
C ASP A 43 17.14 9.54 -54.74
N VAL A 44 17.07 10.73 -54.14
CA VAL A 44 17.64 11.01 -52.82
C VAL A 44 16.93 10.22 -51.72
N ILE A 45 15.60 10.13 -51.77
CA ILE A 45 14.81 9.33 -50.83
C ILE A 45 15.17 7.83 -50.97
N ASP A 46 15.35 7.32 -52.20
CA ASP A 46 15.75 5.93 -52.44
C ASP A 46 17.17 5.63 -51.96
N LEU A 47 18.12 6.53 -52.24
CA LEU A 47 19.52 6.41 -51.83
C LEU A 47 19.64 6.35 -50.30
N HIS A 48 18.79 7.09 -49.59
CA HIS A 48 18.80 7.20 -48.14
C HIS A 48 17.66 6.45 -47.45
N LYS A 49 17.02 5.50 -48.13
CA LYS A 49 15.90 4.70 -47.59
C LYS A 49 16.19 3.97 -46.28
N ASP A 50 17.45 3.80 -45.92
CA ASP A 50 17.92 3.14 -44.69
C ASP A 50 18.59 4.11 -43.68
N ASN A 51 18.59 5.43 -43.95
CA ASN A 51 19.26 6.43 -43.11
C ASN A 51 18.26 7.46 -42.56
N GLU A 52 17.83 7.26 -41.32
CA GLU A 52 16.84 8.13 -40.65
C GLU A 52 17.30 9.60 -40.56
N LEU A 53 18.57 9.86 -40.26
CA LEU A 53 19.09 11.23 -40.11
C LEU A 53 19.07 11.98 -41.45
N ALA A 54 19.39 11.29 -42.54
CA ALA A 54 19.32 11.81 -43.89
C ALA A 54 17.87 12.13 -44.29
N LEU A 55 16.96 11.17 -44.09
CA LEU A 55 15.54 11.36 -44.38
C LEU A 55 14.93 12.52 -43.56
N LYS A 56 15.32 12.70 -42.29
CA LYS A 56 14.88 13.87 -41.48
C LYS A 56 15.27 15.20 -42.13
N ARG A 57 16.49 15.31 -42.67
CA ARG A 57 16.94 16.54 -43.34
C ARG A 57 16.21 16.78 -44.66
N VAL A 58 15.99 15.72 -45.44
CA VAL A 58 15.20 15.80 -46.69
C VAL A 58 13.77 16.25 -46.41
N VAL A 59 13.11 15.67 -45.41
CA VAL A 59 11.75 16.06 -44.99
C VAL A 59 11.73 17.49 -44.45
N GLN A 60 12.74 17.92 -43.69
CA GLN A 60 12.84 19.31 -43.22
C GLN A 60 12.99 20.30 -44.39
N CYS A 61 13.74 19.95 -45.42
CA CYS A 61 13.86 20.76 -46.64
C CYS A 61 12.50 20.89 -47.34
N ILE A 62 11.80 19.76 -47.56
CA ILE A 62 10.44 19.75 -48.13
C ILE A 62 9.49 20.60 -47.28
N TYR A 63 9.53 20.47 -45.95
CA TYR A 63 8.72 21.26 -45.03
C TYR A 63 8.96 22.77 -45.20
N ASN A 64 10.23 23.20 -45.22
CA ASN A 64 10.59 24.61 -45.38
C ASN A 64 10.07 25.18 -46.71
N LEU A 65 10.18 24.41 -47.80
CA LEU A 65 9.70 24.80 -49.12
C LEU A 65 8.17 24.86 -49.21
N LEU A 66 7.49 23.97 -48.49
CA LEU A 66 6.03 24.02 -48.36
C LEU A 66 5.56 25.22 -47.53
N GLN A 67 6.35 25.74 -46.59
CA GLN A 67 5.97 26.87 -45.71
C GLN A 67 6.22 28.26 -46.30
N THR A 68 7.16 28.42 -47.24
CA THR A 68 7.45 29.73 -47.83
C THR A 68 6.24 30.26 -48.59
N ASN A 69 5.58 31.31 -48.07
CA ASN A 69 4.57 32.13 -48.76
C ASN A 69 5.24 33.06 -49.79
N ASN A 70 6.14 32.53 -50.61
CA ASN A 70 6.74 33.31 -51.70
C ASN A 70 5.86 33.23 -52.94
N LYS A 71 5.92 34.28 -53.79
CA LYS A 71 5.15 34.45 -55.05
C LYS A 71 5.18 33.26 -56.03
N HIS A 72 6.04 32.27 -55.79
CA HIS A 72 6.19 31.04 -56.55
C HIS A 72 5.62 29.88 -55.74
N ASN A 73 4.35 29.53 -55.93
CA ASN A 73 3.75 28.32 -55.37
C ASN A 73 4.49 27.08 -55.92
N VAL A 74 5.56 26.65 -55.26
CA VAL A 74 6.32 25.43 -55.62
C VAL A 74 5.36 24.24 -55.56
N LYS A 75 5.03 23.67 -56.72
CA LYS A 75 4.13 22.53 -56.86
C LYS A 75 4.96 21.25 -56.99
N PHE A 76 5.21 20.60 -55.86
CA PHE A 76 5.73 19.23 -55.85
C PHE A 76 4.71 18.27 -56.47
N GLY A 77 5.17 17.26 -57.18
CA GLY A 77 4.32 16.17 -57.63
C GLY A 77 3.94 15.23 -56.48
N ALA A 78 2.72 14.67 -56.54
CA ALA A 78 2.25 13.71 -55.54
C ALA A 78 3.17 12.47 -55.41
N LYS A 79 3.94 12.14 -56.46
CA LYS A 79 4.90 11.02 -56.51
C LYS A 79 5.93 11.07 -55.38
N VAL A 80 6.46 12.25 -55.03
CA VAL A 80 7.43 12.41 -53.95
C VAL A 80 6.83 11.99 -52.60
N PHE A 81 5.59 12.41 -52.34
CA PHE A 81 4.87 12.04 -51.12
C PHE A 81 4.47 10.56 -51.10
N HIS A 82 4.05 9.98 -52.23
CA HIS A 82 3.81 8.55 -52.33
C HIS A 82 5.04 7.73 -51.94
N LYS A 83 6.23 8.17 -52.39
CA LYS A 83 7.51 7.53 -52.09
C LYS A 83 7.90 7.66 -50.62
N LEU A 84 7.74 8.86 -50.04
CA LEU A 84 7.94 9.08 -48.59
C LEU A 84 6.98 8.24 -47.75
N ILE A 85 5.71 8.15 -48.13
CA ILE A 85 4.73 7.29 -47.45
C ILE A 85 5.16 5.83 -47.54
N ALA A 86 5.54 5.33 -48.73
CA ALA A 86 5.97 3.95 -48.90
C ALA A 86 7.21 3.58 -48.06
N ILE A 87 8.20 4.48 -47.98
CA ILE A 87 9.49 4.20 -47.32
C ILE A 87 9.45 4.46 -45.82
N VAL A 88 8.83 5.57 -45.39
CA VAL A 88 8.87 6.05 -44.00
C VAL A 88 7.64 5.61 -43.22
N VAL A 89 6.46 5.60 -43.84
CA VAL A 89 5.18 5.39 -43.14
C VAL A 89 4.70 3.95 -43.25
N ALA A 90 4.66 3.37 -44.47
CA ALA A 90 4.11 2.05 -44.79
C ALA A 90 5.10 0.89 -44.55
N ASN A 91 6.40 1.16 -44.46
CA ASN A 91 7.40 0.13 -44.32
C ASN A 91 7.44 -0.44 -42.90
N ASN A 92 7.65 -1.75 -42.75
CA ASN A 92 7.77 -2.43 -41.45
C ASN A 92 9.08 -2.12 -40.69
N LYS A 93 9.91 -1.20 -41.19
CA LYS A 93 11.14 -0.75 -40.53
C LYS A 93 10.80 0.31 -39.47
N SER A 94 11.37 0.19 -38.28
CA SER A 94 11.12 1.10 -37.16
C SER A 94 11.87 2.43 -37.31
N PHE A 95 11.40 3.33 -38.17
CA PHE A 95 11.85 4.72 -38.17
C PHE A 95 11.34 5.46 -36.93
N GLY A 96 12.12 6.41 -36.42
CA GLY A 96 11.72 7.24 -35.28
C GLY A 96 10.40 8.00 -35.52
N ARG A 97 9.53 8.01 -34.51
CA ARG A 97 8.18 8.65 -34.54
C ARG A 97 8.20 10.10 -35.03
N GLN A 98 9.27 10.85 -34.74
CA GLN A 98 9.42 12.23 -35.20
C GLN A 98 9.51 12.34 -36.72
N LEU A 99 10.21 11.40 -37.38
CA LEU A 99 10.33 11.40 -38.83
C LEU A 99 8.96 11.13 -39.48
N VAL A 100 8.21 10.15 -38.95
CA VAL A 100 6.84 9.86 -39.38
C VAL A 100 5.94 11.08 -39.19
N ALA A 101 6.00 11.76 -38.04
CA ALA A 101 5.25 12.99 -37.78
C ALA A 101 5.58 14.07 -38.82
N ASN A 102 6.86 14.30 -39.09
CA ASN A 102 7.31 15.33 -40.03
C ASN A 102 6.79 15.05 -41.45
N VAL A 103 6.80 13.77 -41.89
CA VAL A 103 6.22 13.38 -43.19
C VAL A 103 4.71 13.64 -43.22
N LEU A 104 3.97 13.26 -42.17
CA LEU A 104 2.52 13.48 -42.10
C LEU A 104 2.18 14.98 -42.10
N ILE A 105 2.97 15.82 -41.43
CA ILE A 105 2.81 17.29 -41.46
C ILE A 105 3.02 17.82 -42.88
N CYS A 106 4.04 17.34 -43.60
CA CYS A 106 4.27 17.75 -44.99
C CYS A 106 3.09 17.35 -45.90
N VAL A 107 2.57 16.12 -45.75
CA VAL A 107 1.39 15.65 -46.47
C VAL A 107 0.16 16.49 -46.11
N GLN A 108 -0.01 16.87 -44.83
CA GLN A 108 -1.10 17.73 -44.37
C GLN A 108 -1.06 19.11 -45.02
N ILE A 109 0.11 19.76 -45.04
CA ILE A 109 0.30 21.08 -45.66
C ILE A 109 0.04 20.98 -47.17
N TYR A 110 0.58 19.95 -47.82
CA TYR A 110 0.39 19.71 -49.25
C TYR A 110 -1.10 19.49 -49.60
N ALA A 111 -1.79 18.61 -48.87
CA ALA A 111 -3.21 18.32 -49.11
C ALA A 111 -4.12 19.54 -48.88
N ARG A 112 -3.77 20.43 -47.95
CA ARG A 112 -4.49 21.70 -47.73
C ARG A 112 -4.25 22.72 -48.84
N LYS A 113 -3.02 22.81 -49.37
CA LYS A 113 -2.69 23.69 -50.51
C LYS A 113 -3.27 23.19 -51.83
N PHE A 114 -3.36 21.87 -52.02
CA PHE A 114 -3.83 21.23 -53.26
C PHE A 114 -5.00 20.25 -53.01
N PRO A 115 -6.19 20.73 -52.61
CA PRO A 115 -7.30 19.90 -52.12
C PRO A 115 -8.05 19.11 -53.22
N ARG A 116 -7.63 19.18 -54.48
CA ARG A 116 -8.28 18.49 -55.62
C ARG A 116 -7.78 17.03 -55.71
N ILE A 117 -7.41 16.56 -56.90
CA ILE A 117 -7.11 15.14 -57.16
C ILE A 117 -5.90 14.66 -56.35
N ASP A 118 -4.80 15.41 -56.37
CA ASP A 118 -3.52 14.99 -55.78
C ASP A 118 -3.56 14.90 -54.24
N GLY A 119 -4.07 15.92 -53.56
CA GLY A 119 -4.19 15.92 -52.09
C GLY A 119 -5.21 14.90 -51.59
N LYS A 120 -6.34 14.73 -52.31
CA LYS A 120 -7.37 13.74 -51.96
C LYS A 120 -6.84 12.31 -52.08
N PHE A 121 -6.08 12.00 -53.13
CA PHE A 121 -5.53 10.65 -53.34
C PHE A 121 -4.50 10.27 -52.27
N LEU A 122 -3.63 11.20 -51.87
CA LEU A 122 -2.68 11.00 -50.76
C LEU A 122 -3.39 10.74 -49.42
N LEU A 123 -4.45 11.48 -49.11
CA LEU A 123 -5.25 11.25 -47.92
C LEU A 123 -6.01 9.92 -47.98
N GLN A 124 -6.56 9.54 -49.13
CA GLN A 124 -7.20 8.22 -49.31
C GLN A 124 -6.21 7.07 -49.14
N GLN A 125 -4.97 7.21 -49.63
CA GLN A 125 -3.91 6.22 -49.42
C GLN A 125 -3.57 6.06 -47.94
N LEU A 126 -3.38 7.17 -47.21
CA LEU A 126 -3.07 7.13 -45.77
C LEU A 126 -4.26 6.64 -44.93
N TRP A 127 -5.48 6.98 -45.32
CA TRP A 127 -6.71 6.45 -44.70
C TRP A 127 -6.77 4.92 -44.84
N ALA A 128 -6.66 4.39 -46.06
CA ALA A 128 -6.65 2.96 -46.31
C ALA A 128 -5.51 2.24 -45.58
N LEU A 129 -4.31 2.84 -45.54
CA LEU A 129 -3.16 2.32 -44.82
C LEU A 129 -3.37 2.32 -43.29
N SER A 130 -4.10 3.29 -42.74
CA SER A 130 -4.40 3.35 -41.31
C SER A 130 -5.48 2.37 -40.87
N LEU A 131 -6.31 1.89 -41.81
CA LEU A 131 -7.41 0.97 -41.58
C LEU A 131 -7.13 -0.46 -42.06
N SER A 132 -5.94 -0.74 -42.60
CA SER A 132 -5.60 -2.05 -43.13
C SER A 132 -5.59 -3.14 -42.04
N ASN A 133 -6.03 -4.35 -42.40
CA ASN A 133 -5.99 -5.51 -41.49
C ASN A 133 -4.57 -5.94 -41.12
N GLU A 134 -3.57 -5.63 -41.95
CA GLU A 134 -2.16 -5.73 -41.57
C GLU A 134 -1.86 -4.63 -40.54
N ARG A 135 -1.42 -5.02 -39.32
CA ARG A 135 -1.15 -4.09 -38.21
C ARG A 135 -0.07 -3.09 -38.60
N GLN A 136 -0.50 -1.95 -39.12
CA GLN A 136 0.37 -0.85 -39.48
C GLN A 136 0.90 -0.14 -38.21
N PRO A 137 2.21 -0.19 -37.87
CA PRO A 137 2.76 0.40 -36.64
C PRO A 137 2.46 1.89 -36.47
N ASN A 138 2.26 2.61 -37.58
CA ASN A 138 2.03 4.05 -37.60
C ASN A 138 0.54 4.45 -37.70
N ALA A 139 -0.40 3.48 -37.69
CA ALA A 139 -1.84 3.75 -37.89
C ALA A 139 -2.40 4.81 -36.92
N ALA A 140 -2.07 4.69 -35.63
CA ALA A 140 -2.47 5.66 -34.60
C ALA A 140 -1.96 7.08 -34.90
N GLN A 141 -0.72 7.19 -35.37
CA GLN A 141 -0.08 8.47 -35.67
C GLN A 141 -0.68 9.12 -36.92
N ILE A 142 -0.96 8.33 -37.96
CA ILE A 142 -1.66 8.79 -39.17
C ILE A 142 -3.03 9.38 -38.79
N LEU A 143 -3.84 8.60 -38.05
CA LEU A 143 -5.19 9.00 -37.66
C LEU A 143 -5.17 10.27 -36.79
N VAL A 144 -4.31 10.34 -35.77
CA VAL A 144 -4.26 11.51 -34.86
C VAL A 144 -3.87 12.80 -35.60
N TYR A 145 -2.89 12.75 -36.50
CA TYR A 145 -2.40 13.95 -37.20
C TYR A 145 -3.34 14.44 -38.31
N LEU A 146 -4.03 13.52 -39.00
CA LEU A 146 -4.80 13.82 -40.20
C LEU A 146 -6.32 13.71 -40.01
N PHE A 147 -6.82 13.45 -38.80
CA PHE A 147 -8.26 13.23 -38.53
C PHE A 147 -9.16 14.31 -39.13
N ASP A 148 -8.90 15.58 -38.80
CA ASP A 148 -9.71 16.70 -39.27
C ASP A 148 -9.63 16.87 -40.81
N ASP A 149 -8.49 16.51 -41.41
CA ASP A 149 -8.28 16.55 -42.86
C ASP A 149 -9.00 15.39 -43.57
N PHE A 150 -9.08 14.21 -42.96
CA PHE A 150 -9.92 13.11 -43.43
C PHE A 150 -11.40 13.49 -43.40
N VAL A 151 -11.88 14.04 -42.28
CA VAL A 151 -13.29 14.49 -42.15
C VAL A 151 -13.62 15.54 -43.20
N ARG A 152 -12.74 16.53 -43.42
CA ARG A 152 -12.95 17.59 -44.41
C ARG A 152 -13.01 17.07 -45.85
N GLN A 153 -12.22 16.05 -46.19
CA GLN A 153 -12.04 15.60 -47.58
C GLN A 153 -12.86 14.36 -47.97
N LEU A 154 -13.09 13.46 -47.02
CA LEU A 154 -13.86 12.21 -47.21
C LEU A 154 -15.32 12.37 -46.77
N GLY A 155 -15.63 13.37 -45.94
CA GLY A 155 -16.96 13.62 -45.39
C GLY A 155 -17.15 13.01 -43.99
N VAL A 156 -18.01 13.65 -43.20
CA VAL A 156 -18.29 13.25 -41.80
C VAL A 156 -18.85 11.83 -41.73
N GLU A 157 -19.83 11.48 -42.57
CA GLU A 157 -20.44 10.14 -42.58
C GLU A 157 -19.43 9.04 -42.89
N CYS A 158 -18.56 9.22 -43.89
CA CYS A 158 -17.58 8.22 -44.30
C CYS A 158 -16.51 7.94 -43.25
N VAL A 159 -16.14 8.94 -42.43
CA VAL A 159 -15.10 8.81 -41.39
C VAL A 159 -15.72 8.36 -40.07
N CYS A 160 -16.77 9.03 -39.60
CA CYS A 160 -17.35 8.82 -38.28
C CYS A 160 -18.17 7.52 -38.18
N CYS A 161 -18.74 7.03 -39.29
CA CYS A 161 -19.51 5.78 -39.31
C CYS A 161 -18.69 4.56 -39.80
N CYS A 162 -17.36 4.69 -39.94
CA CYS A 162 -16.48 3.63 -40.43
C CYS A 162 -16.22 2.57 -39.34
N ASN A 163 -16.60 1.32 -39.60
CA ASN A 163 -16.42 0.20 -38.67
C ASN A 163 -14.95 -0.16 -38.47
N GLU A 164 -14.13 -0.06 -39.52
CA GLU A 164 -12.70 -0.32 -39.46
C GLU A 164 -11.99 0.68 -38.52
N LEU A 165 -12.40 1.96 -38.53
CA LEU A 165 -11.89 2.96 -37.59
C LEU A 165 -12.22 2.58 -36.15
N GLN A 166 -13.44 2.10 -35.89
CA GLN A 166 -13.83 1.63 -34.55
C GLN A 166 -12.98 0.43 -34.10
N LEU A 167 -12.69 -0.53 -35.00
CA LEU A 167 -11.81 -1.67 -34.71
C LEU A 167 -10.39 -1.21 -34.35
N VAL A 168 -9.85 -0.23 -35.08
CA VAL A 168 -8.55 0.37 -34.77
C VAL A 168 -8.58 1.04 -33.39
N ILE A 169 -9.59 1.86 -33.08
CA ILE A 169 -9.71 2.52 -31.77
C ILE A 169 -9.80 1.48 -30.64
N LYS A 170 -10.63 0.43 -30.78
CA LYS A 170 -10.71 -0.67 -29.81
C LYS A 170 -9.36 -1.35 -29.59
N GLY A 171 -8.63 -1.64 -30.68
CA GLY A 171 -7.28 -2.21 -30.62
C GLY A 171 -6.28 -1.30 -29.91
N LEU A 172 -6.36 0.02 -30.13
CA LEU A 172 -5.51 1.01 -29.46
C LEU A 172 -5.84 1.12 -27.96
N LEU A 173 -7.11 1.05 -27.57
CA LEU A 173 -7.53 1.04 -26.16
C LEU A 173 -7.04 -0.19 -25.38
N GLN A 174 -6.96 -1.34 -26.06
CA GLN A 174 -6.48 -2.60 -25.49
C GLN A 174 -4.96 -2.74 -25.49
N SER A 175 -4.23 -1.76 -26.07
CA SER A 175 -2.77 -1.76 -26.10
C SER A 175 -2.16 -1.57 -24.72
N GLU A 176 -1.07 -2.29 -24.43
CA GLU A 176 -0.26 -2.09 -23.22
C GLU A 176 0.46 -0.73 -23.23
N GLY A 177 0.73 -0.17 -24.41
CA GLY A 177 1.42 1.10 -24.56
C GLY A 177 0.52 2.31 -24.28
N ARG A 178 0.87 3.11 -23.25
CA ARG A 178 0.17 4.35 -22.88
C ARG A 178 -0.05 5.32 -24.04
N GLU A 179 0.93 5.44 -24.93
CA GLU A 179 0.86 6.35 -26.07
C GLU A 179 -0.22 5.94 -27.09
N PHE A 180 -0.43 4.64 -27.30
CA PHE A 180 -1.48 4.14 -28.18
C PHE A 180 -2.87 4.38 -27.58
N ARG A 181 -3.01 4.17 -26.26
CA ARG A 181 -4.26 4.48 -25.54
C ARG A 181 -4.58 5.97 -25.58
N LYS A 182 -3.58 6.84 -25.39
CA LYS A 182 -3.75 8.30 -25.55
C LYS A 182 -4.21 8.69 -26.95
N ALA A 183 -3.65 8.07 -27.99
CA ALA A 183 -4.11 8.28 -29.35
C ALA A 183 -5.58 7.87 -29.52
N ALA A 184 -6.00 6.75 -28.94
CA ALA A 184 -7.40 6.32 -28.94
C ALA A 184 -8.33 7.36 -28.28
N TYR A 185 -7.99 7.88 -27.09
CA TYR A 185 -8.80 8.89 -26.42
C TYR A 185 -8.90 10.18 -27.22
N PHE A 186 -7.80 10.63 -27.83
CA PHE A 186 -7.82 11.79 -28.72
C PHE A 186 -8.79 11.58 -29.88
N LEU A 187 -8.76 10.40 -30.53
CA LEU A 187 -9.67 10.06 -31.61
C LEU A 187 -11.13 9.99 -31.11
N MET A 188 -11.38 9.40 -29.95
CA MET A 188 -12.71 9.34 -29.36
C MET A 188 -13.27 10.73 -29.00
N ARG A 189 -12.43 11.64 -28.50
CA ARG A 189 -12.81 13.02 -28.21
C ARG A 189 -13.08 13.80 -29.51
N LYS A 190 -12.28 13.57 -30.55
CA LYS A 190 -12.54 14.13 -31.88
C LYS A 190 -13.89 13.64 -32.42
N LEU A 191 -14.21 12.36 -32.27
CA LEU A 191 -15.53 11.82 -32.61
C LEU A 191 -16.65 12.45 -31.77
N ASN A 192 -16.41 12.71 -30.48
CA ASN A 192 -17.39 13.37 -29.60
C ASN A 192 -17.71 14.82 -30.03
N ASN A 193 -16.79 15.54 -30.67
CA ASN A 193 -17.07 16.89 -31.18
C ASN A 193 -18.08 16.90 -32.35
N PHE A 194 -18.34 15.75 -32.98
CA PHE A 194 -19.29 15.59 -34.07
C PHE A 194 -20.56 14.81 -33.64
N SER A 195 -20.78 14.63 -32.33
CA SER A 195 -21.91 13.89 -31.77
C SER A 195 -23.27 14.51 -32.11
N SER A 196 -23.32 15.83 -32.30
CA SER A 196 -24.55 16.58 -32.57
C SER A 196 -25.04 16.49 -34.02
N ASP A 197 -24.19 16.09 -34.97
CA ASP A 197 -24.46 16.27 -36.41
C ASP A 197 -24.83 14.99 -37.18
N VAL A 198 -24.55 13.75 -36.72
CA VAL A 198 -24.72 12.54 -37.56
C VAL A 198 -24.99 11.23 -36.78
N LYS A 199 -25.72 10.30 -37.42
CA LYS A 199 -25.97 8.84 -37.20
C LYS A 199 -24.78 7.95 -36.73
N ALA A 200 -23.61 8.49 -36.39
CA ALA A 200 -22.45 7.71 -35.95
C ALA A 200 -22.68 7.01 -34.59
N LEU A 201 -23.46 7.64 -33.71
CA LEU A 201 -23.91 7.04 -32.45
C LEU A 201 -24.92 5.90 -32.67
N ASP A 202 -25.70 5.93 -33.77
CA ASP A 202 -26.60 4.83 -34.15
C ASP A 202 -25.81 3.56 -34.49
N THR A 203 -24.66 3.69 -35.15
CA THR A 203 -23.74 2.57 -35.40
C THR A 203 -23.20 1.98 -34.09
N LEU A 204 -22.86 2.83 -33.12
CA LEU A 204 -22.35 2.40 -31.80
C LEU A 204 -23.45 1.87 -30.85
N ILE A 205 -24.72 2.08 -31.22
CA ILE A 205 -25.91 1.71 -30.43
C ILE A 205 -25.83 2.30 -29.01
N CYS A 206 -25.48 3.59 -28.88
CA CYS A 206 -25.39 4.29 -27.60
C CYS A 206 -25.89 5.74 -27.66
N THR A 207 -26.24 6.30 -26.49
CA THR A 207 -26.64 7.72 -26.40
C THR A 207 -25.43 8.65 -26.31
N GLU A 208 -25.59 9.91 -26.69
CA GLU A 208 -24.55 10.93 -26.52
C GLU A 208 -24.06 11.02 -25.07
N GLN A 209 -24.98 10.93 -24.09
CA GLN A 209 -24.64 10.93 -22.67
C GLN A 209 -23.80 9.71 -22.26
N GLN A 210 -24.09 8.53 -22.83
CA GLN A 210 -23.33 7.30 -22.60
C GLN A 210 -21.92 7.40 -23.19
N TRP A 211 -21.80 7.86 -24.44
CA TRP A 211 -20.51 8.05 -25.10
C TRP A 211 -19.64 9.08 -24.39
N SER A 212 -20.20 10.25 -24.07
CA SER A 212 -19.52 11.30 -23.31
C SER A 212 -19.04 10.80 -21.95
N SER A 213 -19.89 10.09 -21.19
CA SER A 213 -19.51 9.51 -19.89
C SER A 213 -18.38 8.48 -20.05
N TYR A 214 -18.43 7.63 -21.08
CA TYR A 214 -17.39 6.65 -21.38
C TYR A 214 -16.04 7.32 -21.68
N VAL A 215 -16.03 8.33 -22.55
CA VAL A 215 -14.82 9.09 -22.91
C VAL A 215 -14.20 9.71 -21.66
N THR A 216 -14.99 10.40 -20.83
CA THR A 216 -14.50 11.07 -19.62
C THR A 216 -13.88 10.08 -18.62
N ILE A 217 -14.52 8.94 -18.37
CA ILE A 217 -13.97 7.91 -17.47
C ILE A 217 -12.65 7.34 -18.02
N MET A 218 -12.61 7.00 -19.32
CA MET A 218 -11.42 6.43 -19.95
C MET A 218 -10.24 7.41 -19.98
N GLU A 219 -10.49 8.69 -20.25
CA GLU A 219 -9.46 9.75 -20.17
C GLU A 219 -8.92 9.89 -18.75
N SER A 220 -9.82 9.97 -17.77
CA SER A 220 -9.45 10.16 -16.37
C SER A 220 -8.61 8.98 -15.85
N LEU A 221 -8.93 7.75 -16.27
CA LEU A 221 -8.16 6.54 -15.95
C LEU A 221 -6.70 6.64 -16.42
N GLU A 222 -6.46 7.23 -17.60
CA GLU A 222 -5.11 7.37 -18.15
C GLU A 222 -4.30 8.51 -17.50
N GLU A 223 -4.98 9.53 -17.00
CA GLU A 223 -4.34 10.62 -16.26
C GLU A 223 -3.83 10.19 -14.88
N GLN A 224 -4.26 9.01 -14.39
CA GLN A 224 -3.84 8.41 -13.12
C GLN A 224 -4.08 9.29 -11.87
N GLN A 225 -4.99 10.26 -11.97
CA GLN A 225 -5.32 11.17 -10.87
C GLN A 225 -6.41 10.54 -9.98
N SER A 226 -6.00 9.71 -9.03
CA SER A 226 -6.90 8.93 -8.16
C SER A 226 -7.96 9.74 -7.40
N HIS A 227 -7.61 10.96 -7.00
CA HIS A 227 -8.49 11.88 -6.28
C HIS A 227 -9.65 12.42 -7.14
N LEU A 228 -9.48 12.49 -8.46
CA LEU A 228 -10.55 12.85 -9.41
C LEU A 228 -11.32 11.63 -9.91
N MET A 229 -10.66 10.47 -9.96
CA MET A 229 -11.25 9.24 -10.48
C MET A 229 -12.45 8.74 -9.69
N LEU A 230 -12.34 8.67 -8.36
CA LEU A 230 -13.33 8.01 -7.52
C LEU A 230 -14.69 8.75 -7.52
N PRO A 231 -14.73 10.10 -7.41
CA PRO A 231 -15.97 10.87 -7.62
C PRO A 231 -16.54 10.72 -9.03
N THR A 232 -15.66 10.69 -10.04
CA THR A 232 -16.05 10.54 -11.45
C THR A 232 -16.72 9.19 -11.71
N LEU A 233 -16.14 8.10 -11.21
CA LEU A 233 -16.72 6.75 -11.31
C LEU A 233 -18.07 6.66 -10.61
N ALA A 234 -18.17 7.15 -9.36
CA ALA A 234 -19.42 7.13 -8.61
C ALA A 234 -20.56 7.88 -9.32
N THR A 235 -20.24 8.96 -10.04
CA THR A 235 -21.23 9.81 -10.71
C THR A 235 -21.59 9.32 -12.12
N LEU A 236 -20.61 8.87 -12.89
CA LEU A 236 -20.76 8.58 -14.33
C LEU A 236 -20.99 7.11 -14.65
N MET A 237 -20.53 6.16 -13.83
CA MET A 237 -20.72 4.72 -14.10
C MET A 237 -22.19 4.30 -14.22
N PRO A 238 -23.13 4.79 -13.37
CA PRO A 238 -24.55 4.48 -13.53
C PRO A 238 -25.15 4.94 -14.88
N ARG A 239 -24.52 5.88 -15.58
CA ARG A 239 -24.99 6.40 -16.87
C ARG A 239 -24.59 5.51 -18.04
N ILE A 240 -23.54 4.68 -17.89
CA ILE A 240 -23.02 3.79 -18.93
C ILE A 240 -23.81 2.47 -18.99
N THR A 241 -24.41 2.03 -17.88
CA THR A 241 -25.08 0.73 -17.80
C THR A 241 -26.47 0.72 -18.43
N CYS A 242 -26.63 0.00 -19.55
CA CYS A 242 -27.93 -0.30 -20.16
C CYS A 242 -28.73 -1.32 -19.31
N ARG A 243 -30.00 -1.00 -19.02
CA ARG A 243 -30.97 -1.85 -18.30
C ARG A 243 -31.72 -2.87 -19.20
N SER A 244 -31.27 -3.17 -20.42
CA SER A 244 -31.99 -4.12 -21.29
C SER A 244 -31.42 -5.54 -21.13
N LYS A 245 -32.17 -6.41 -20.46
CA LYS A 245 -31.88 -7.83 -20.23
C LYS A 245 -31.86 -8.74 -21.48
N SER A 246 -31.97 -8.21 -22.71
CA SER A 246 -32.45 -9.03 -23.83
C SER A 246 -31.75 -8.91 -25.18
N ASN A 247 -30.51 -8.42 -25.32
CA ASN A 247 -29.72 -8.62 -26.55
C ASN A 247 -28.22 -8.54 -26.25
N LEU A 248 -27.55 -9.70 -26.28
CA LEU A 248 -26.10 -9.86 -26.07
C LEU A 248 -25.26 -9.54 -27.32
N ASP A 249 -25.90 -9.21 -28.44
CA ASP A 249 -25.27 -8.88 -29.74
C ASP A 249 -25.15 -7.37 -30.00
N ASN A 250 -25.02 -6.55 -28.95
CA ASN A 250 -24.89 -5.10 -29.12
C ASN A 250 -23.42 -4.68 -29.19
N GLU A 251 -23.00 -3.99 -30.25
CA GLU A 251 -21.64 -3.46 -30.42
C GLU A 251 -21.17 -2.61 -29.23
N TRP A 252 -22.08 -1.91 -28.55
CA TRP A 252 -21.82 -1.16 -27.31
C TRP A 252 -21.20 -2.02 -26.19
N ILE A 253 -21.63 -3.29 -26.05
CA ILE A 253 -21.12 -4.20 -25.01
C ILE A 253 -19.61 -4.43 -25.17
N THR A 254 -19.12 -4.44 -26.41
CA THR A 254 -17.67 -4.61 -26.67
C THR A 254 -16.85 -3.43 -26.13
N TRP A 255 -17.37 -2.20 -26.23
CA TRP A 255 -16.74 -1.00 -25.65
C TRP A 255 -16.77 -1.02 -24.13
N VAL A 256 -17.93 -1.34 -23.54
CA VAL A 256 -18.10 -1.44 -22.08
C VAL A 256 -17.19 -2.54 -21.51
N ARG A 257 -17.06 -3.68 -22.20
CA ARG A 257 -16.13 -4.76 -21.81
C ARG A 257 -14.68 -4.27 -21.75
N ILE A 258 -14.24 -3.43 -22.70
CA ILE A 258 -12.88 -2.84 -22.69
C ILE A 258 -12.72 -1.95 -21.45
N LEU A 259 -13.68 -1.08 -21.15
CA LEU A 259 -13.65 -0.23 -19.95
C LEU A 259 -13.56 -1.07 -18.67
N TYR A 260 -14.40 -2.11 -18.55
CA TYR A 260 -14.39 -3.04 -17.44
C TYR A 260 -13.05 -3.76 -17.28
N ALA A 261 -12.49 -4.30 -18.36
CA ALA A 261 -11.17 -4.92 -18.32
C ALA A 261 -10.08 -3.94 -17.86
N ARG A 262 -10.14 -2.68 -18.30
CA ARG A 262 -9.20 -1.63 -17.89
C ARG A 262 -9.33 -1.27 -16.41
N LEU A 263 -10.55 -1.14 -15.90
CA LEU A 263 -10.81 -0.88 -14.48
C LEU A 263 -10.31 -2.03 -13.58
N LEU A 264 -10.48 -3.28 -14.01
CA LEU A 264 -9.99 -4.46 -13.28
C LEU A 264 -8.45 -4.58 -13.31
N GLN A 265 -7.81 -4.06 -14.36
CA GLN A 265 -6.36 -4.07 -14.52
C GLN A 265 -5.67 -2.84 -13.92
N ASP A 266 -6.41 -1.88 -13.35
CA ASP A 266 -5.84 -0.64 -12.83
C ASP A 266 -4.85 -0.92 -11.68
N ASN A 267 -3.75 -0.18 -11.65
CA ASN A 267 -2.71 -0.34 -10.63
C ASN A 267 -3.02 0.43 -9.35
N ASN A 268 -3.94 1.40 -9.40
CA ASN A 268 -4.37 2.13 -8.23
C ASN A 268 -5.33 1.26 -7.39
N ILE A 269 -4.88 0.91 -6.19
CA ILE A 269 -5.66 0.06 -5.29
C ILE A 269 -7.02 0.67 -4.91
N LEU A 270 -7.15 1.99 -4.82
CA LEU A 270 -8.43 2.63 -4.46
C LEU A 270 -9.46 2.49 -5.59
N VAL A 271 -9.02 2.70 -6.84
CA VAL A 271 -9.85 2.47 -8.03
C VAL A 271 -10.26 1.00 -8.10
N LEU A 272 -9.31 0.10 -7.88
CA LEU A 272 -9.59 -1.34 -7.87
C LEU A 272 -10.55 -1.77 -6.76
N ARG A 273 -10.44 -1.21 -5.54
CA ARG A 273 -11.39 -1.46 -4.43
C ARG A 273 -12.81 -1.09 -4.85
N TRP A 274 -12.98 0.12 -5.38
CA TRP A 274 -14.26 0.59 -5.88
C TRP A 274 -14.79 -0.31 -7.00
N THR A 275 -13.94 -0.68 -7.97
CA THR A 275 -14.29 -1.56 -9.09
C THR A 275 -14.74 -2.93 -8.61
N VAL A 276 -13.99 -3.59 -7.73
CA VAL A 276 -14.36 -4.93 -7.22
C VAL A 276 -15.68 -4.87 -6.47
N GLU A 277 -15.89 -3.85 -5.63
CA GLU A 277 -17.16 -3.67 -4.94
C GLU A 277 -18.34 -3.42 -5.89
N TYR A 278 -18.14 -2.61 -6.93
CA TYR A 278 -19.13 -2.39 -7.97
C TYR A 278 -19.49 -3.71 -8.65
N PHE A 279 -18.49 -4.53 -9.00
CA PHE A 279 -18.71 -5.80 -9.67
C PHE A 279 -19.49 -6.80 -8.80
N LEU A 280 -19.10 -6.94 -7.53
CA LEU A 280 -19.79 -7.80 -6.57
C LEU A 280 -21.23 -7.35 -6.29
N THR A 281 -21.54 -6.08 -6.51
CA THR A 281 -22.89 -5.53 -6.28
C THR A 281 -23.80 -5.70 -7.49
N HIS A 282 -23.25 -5.66 -8.71
CA HIS A 282 -24.03 -5.53 -9.94
C HIS A 282 -24.01 -6.75 -10.86
N PHE A 283 -23.08 -7.69 -10.71
CA PHE A 283 -22.96 -8.87 -11.59
C PHE A 283 -22.98 -10.18 -10.82
N GLY A 284 -23.40 -11.25 -11.48
CA GLY A 284 -23.15 -12.64 -11.06
C GLY A 284 -21.97 -13.28 -11.81
N ALA A 285 -21.47 -14.40 -11.30
CA ALA A 285 -20.34 -15.12 -11.90
C ALA A 285 -20.63 -15.61 -13.34
N SER A 286 -21.84 -16.11 -13.61
CA SER A 286 -22.25 -16.57 -14.94
C SER A 286 -22.28 -15.44 -15.96
N GLN A 287 -22.80 -14.27 -15.57
CA GLN A 287 -22.88 -13.07 -16.40
C GLN A 287 -21.49 -12.61 -16.82
N LEU A 288 -20.53 -12.57 -15.88
CA LEU A 288 -19.14 -12.25 -16.20
C LEU A 288 -18.46 -13.32 -17.05
N CYS A 289 -18.85 -14.58 -16.92
CA CYS A 289 -18.35 -15.65 -17.77
C CYS A 289 -18.83 -15.49 -19.22
N GLN A 290 -20.10 -15.13 -19.43
CA GLN A 290 -20.68 -14.91 -20.76
C GLN A 290 -19.95 -13.80 -21.53
N VAL A 291 -19.53 -12.75 -20.84
CA VAL A 291 -18.79 -11.62 -21.45
C VAL A 291 -17.27 -11.77 -21.41
N ASN A 292 -16.74 -12.94 -21.02
CA ASN A 292 -15.29 -13.20 -20.88
C ASN A 292 -14.58 -12.13 -20.03
N LEU A 293 -15.11 -11.89 -18.82
CA LEU A 293 -14.52 -11.03 -17.79
C LEU A 293 -14.33 -11.75 -16.44
N LEU A 294 -14.88 -12.95 -16.25
CA LEU A 294 -14.75 -13.69 -14.99
C LEU A 294 -13.28 -14.00 -14.63
N PRO A 295 -12.42 -14.48 -15.56
CA PRO A 295 -11.00 -14.67 -15.26
C PRO A 295 -10.27 -13.37 -14.91
N GLU A 296 -10.57 -12.27 -15.62
CA GLU A 296 -10.00 -10.95 -15.39
C GLU A 296 -10.42 -10.39 -14.03
N PHE A 297 -11.68 -10.58 -13.65
CA PHE A 297 -12.21 -10.22 -12.34
C PHE A 297 -11.49 -10.99 -11.24
N LEU A 298 -11.37 -12.32 -11.37
CA LEU A 298 -10.67 -13.13 -10.37
C LEU A 298 -9.18 -12.76 -10.29
N ALA A 299 -8.52 -12.51 -11.42
CA ALA A 299 -7.15 -12.03 -11.46
C ALA A 299 -7.00 -10.65 -10.79
N ALA A 300 -7.96 -9.75 -10.95
CA ALA A 300 -8.00 -8.45 -10.29
C ALA A 300 -8.18 -8.58 -8.77
N THR A 301 -8.99 -9.55 -8.33
CA THR A 301 -9.14 -9.87 -6.90
C THR A 301 -7.90 -10.59 -6.33
N ASN A 302 -7.00 -11.10 -7.16
CA ASN A 302 -5.75 -11.73 -6.72
C ASN A 302 -4.65 -10.72 -6.30
N ARG A 303 -5.06 -9.62 -5.66
CA ARG A 303 -4.16 -8.62 -5.07
C ARG A 303 -4.31 -8.63 -3.55
N THR A 304 -3.24 -9.01 -2.84
CA THR A 304 -3.22 -9.13 -1.38
C THR A 304 -3.71 -7.85 -0.68
N GLN A 305 -3.48 -6.67 -1.27
CA GLN A 305 -3.85 -5.36 -0.70
C GLN A 305 -5.38 -5.11 -0.64
N LEU A 306 -6.19 -5.94 -1.29
CA LEU A 306 -7.66 -5.92 -1.17
C LEU A 306 -8.17 -6.61 0.11
N TYR A 307 -7.30 -7.30 0.85
CA TYR A 307 -7.66 -8.11 2.01
C TYR A 307 -6.88 -7.71 3.27
N ASN A 308 -6.54 -6.42 3.38
CA ASN A 308 -5.85 -5.90 4.53
C ASN A 308 -6.82 -5.69 5.71
N VAL A 309 -6.84 -6.65 6.63
CA VAL A 309 -7.71 -6.64 7.84
C VAL A 309 -7.52 -5.39 8.70
N GLU A 310 -6.33 -4.77 8.70
CA GLU A 310 -6.07 -3.55 9.49
C GLU A 310 -6.65 -2.27 8.84
N CYS A 311 -7.08 -2.35 7.57
CA CYS A 311 -7.49 -1.19 6.79
C CYS A 311 -8.78 -1.41 6.00
N TYR A 312 -8.75 -2.30 5.02
CA TYR A 312 -9.85 -2.58 4.10
C TYR A 312 -9.82 -4.05 3.72
N ILE A 313 -10.98 -4.69 3.83
CA ILE A 313 -11.24 -6.03 3.32
C ILE A 313 -12.43 -5.98 2.38
N VAL A 314 -12.37 -6.74 1.28
CA VAL A 314 -13.50 -6.90 0.36
C VAL A 314 -14.77 -7.30 1.17
N PRO A 315 -15.90 -6.59 1.02
CA PRO A 315 -17.09 -6.85 1.82
C PRO A 315 -17.66 -8.25 1.59
N THR A 316 -17.62 -9.07 2.65
CA THR A 316 -17.99 -10.50 2.60
C THR A 316 -19.47 -10.72 2.28
N PHE A 317 -20.37 -9.85 2.77
CA PHE A 317 -21.81 -9.95 2.53
C PHE A 317 -22.20 -9.85 1.05
N LYS A 318 -21.35 -9.24 0.20
CA LYS A 318 -21.60 -9.14 -1.25
C LYS A 318 -21.22 -10.42 -2.02
N ILE A 319 -20.40 -11.30 -1.44
CA ILE A 319 -19.87 -12.50 -2.11
C ILE A 319 -20.96 -13.55 -2.31
N ASN A 320 -21.82 -13.75 -1.31
CA ASN A 320 -22.89 -14.76 -1.37
C ASN A 320 -23.86 -14.50 -2.53
N ASN A 321 -24.08 -13.23 -2.87
CA ASN A 321 -24.93 -12.83 -4.00
C ASN A 321 -24.22 -13.01 -5.36
N PHE A 322 -22.88 -12.97 -5.37
CA PHE A 322 -22.06 -13.04 -6.57
C PHE A 322 -21.94 -14.47 -7.13
N VAL A 323 -21.89 -15.49 -6.26
CA VAL A 323 -21.80 -16.90 -6.66
C VAL A 323 -22.97 -17.71 -6.07
N PRO A 324 -24.16 -17.69 -6.69
CA PRO A 324 -25.22 -18.60 -6.30
C PRO A 324 -24.80 -20.07 -6.55
N GLN A 325 -25.39 -21.02 -5.81
CA GLN A 325 -24.99 -22.44 -5.86
C GLN A 325 -25.05 -23.04 -7.28
N GLU A 326 -26.03 -22.63 -8.09
CA GLU A 326 -26.21 -23.09 -9.48
C GLU A 326 -25.03 -22.71 -10.40
N GLU A 327 -24.31 -21.62 -10.09
CA GLU A 327 -23.21 -21.11 -10.90
C GLU A 327 -21.82 -21.55 -10.42
N MET A 328 -21.78 -22.31 -9.32
CA MET A 328 -20.56 -22.64 -8.59
C MET A 328 -19.57 -23.47 -9.44
N TYR A 329 -20.05 -24.34 -10.32
CA TYR A 329 -19.18 -25.11 -11.22
C TYR A 329 -18.37 -24.21 -12.17
N VAL A 330 -19.03 -23.22 -12.79
CA VAL A 330 -18.38 -22.25 -13.70
C VAL A 330 -17.37 -21.41 -12.94
N PHE A 331 -17.76 -20.96 -11.75
CA PHE A 331 -16.89 -20.21 -10.86
C PHE A 331 -15.63 -20.99 -10.46
N LEU A 332 -15.76 -22.25 -9.99
CA LEU A 332 -14.63 -23.09 -9.59
C LEU A 332 -13.67 -23.37 -10.74
N ARG A 333 -14.20 -23.59 -11.95
CA ARG A 333 -13.37 -23.76 -13.15
C ARG A 333 -12.51 -22.52 -13.41
N ALA A 334 -13.08 -21.32 -13.27
CA ALA A 334 -12.35 -20.06 -13.42
C ALA A 334 -11.36 -19.83 -12.26
N LEU A 335 -11.78 -20.09 -11.02
CA LEU A 335 -10.97 -19.98 -9.81
C LEU A 335 -9.67 -20.79 -9.93
N ALA A 336 -9.74 -22.02 -10.43
CA ALA A 336 -8.58 -22.88 -10.61
C ALA A 336 -7.57 -22.39 -11.67
N THR A 337 -7.95 -21.46 -12.56
CA THR A 337 -7.06 -20.93 -13.61
C THR A 337 -6.08 -19.88 -13.10
N VAL A 338 -6.47 -19.09 -12.10
CA VAL A 338 -5.71 -17.94 -11.60
C VAL A 338 -4.50 -18.39 -10.75
N PRO A 339 -3.31 -17.79 -10.92
CA PRO A 339 -2.13 -18.06 -10.10
C PRO A 339 -2.18 -17.28 -8.78
N TRP A 340 -2.88 -17.81 -7.79
CA TRP A 340 -3.22 -17.07 -6.58
C TRP A 340 -2.08 -16.79 -5.60
N HIS A 341 -2.16 -15.64 -4.93
CA HIS A 341 -1.47 -15.35 -3.68
C HIS A 341 -2.20 -16.00 -2.48
N SER A 342 -1.51 -16.12 -1.35
CA SER A 342 -1.99 -16.87 -0.18
C SER A 342 -3.31 -16.36 0.40
N VAL A 343 -3.40 -15.07 0.71
CA VAL A 343 -4.62 -14.48 1.32
C VAL A 343 -5.81 -14.48 0.36
N PRO A 344 -5.70 -13.99 -0.89
CA PRO A 344 -6.85 -13.97 -1.80
C PRO A 344 -7.45 -15.35 -2.08
N LEU A 345 -6.64 -16.40 -2.27
CA LEU A 345 -7.17 -17.75 -2.49
C LEU A 345 -7.92 -18.26 -1.26
N LEU A 346 -7.32 -18.13 -0.09
CA LEU A 346 -7.93 -18.58 1.15
C LEU A 346 -9.23 -17.82 1.44
N PHE A 347 -9.25 -16.52 1.19
CA PHE A 347 -10.46 -15.71 1.30
C PHE A 347 -11.59 -16.27 0.43
N TRP A 348 -11.34 -16.55 -0.84
CA TRP A 348 -12.35 -17.16 -1.70
C TRP A 348 -12.77 -18.56 -1.23
N LEU A 349 -11.83 -19.42 -0.82
CA LEU A 349 -12.14 -20.75 -0.27
C LEU A 349 -13.01 -20.69 1.00
N ASN A 350 -12.77 -19.72 1.88
CA ASN A 350 -13.55 -19.52 3.10
C ASN A 350 -15.01 -19.13 2.82
N HIS A 351 -15.29 -18.53 1.65
CA HIS A 351 -16.63 -18.11 1.24
C HIS A 351 -17.33 -19.10 0.30
N ILE A 352 -16.73 -20.25 0.01
CA ILE A 352 -17.39 -21.34 -0.71
C ILE A 352 -18.04 -22.28 0.30
N THR A 353 -19.33 -22.54 0.13
CA THR A 353 -20.07 -23.52 0.94
C THR A 353 -19.75 -24.95 0.48
N PRO A 354 -19.68 -25.94 1.38
CA PRO A 354 -19.60 -27.35 1.00
C PRO A 354 -20.74 -27.71 0.04
N GLN A 355 -20.43 -28.42 -1.04
CA GLN A 355 -21.40 -28.78 -2.08
C GLN A 355 -21.99 -30.16 -1.83
N SER A 356 -23.29 -30.31 -2.08
CA SER A 356 -23.94 -31.60 -2.30
C SER A 356 -23.81 -31.94 -3.80
N GLY A 357 -22.78 -32.70 -4.16
CA GLY A 357 -22.46 -33.07 -5.55
C GLY A 357 -20.96 -33.19 -5.84
N THR A 358 -20.59 -34.14 -6.71
CA THR A 358 -19.20 -34.38 -7.11
C THR A 358 -18.75 -33.42 -8.21
N ILE A 359 -17.56 -32.81 -8.04
CA ILE A 359 -16.91 -32.02 -9.09
C ILE A 359 -15.92 -32.89 -9.88
N SER A 360 -15.48 -32.40 -11.04
CA SER A 360 -14.45 -33.11 -11.82
C SER A 360 -13.11 -33.17 -11.07
N LYS A 361 -12.49 -34.36 -11.03
CA LYS A 361 -11.12 -34.55 -10.48
C LYS A 361 -10.08 -33.61 -11.09
N LYS A 362 -10.26 -33.21 -12.36
CA LYS A 362 -9.38 -32.25 -13.04
C LYS A 362 -9.42 -30.86 -12.40
N ILE A 363 -10.60 -30.42 -11.94
CA ILE A 363 -10.76 -29.13 -11.26
C ILE A 363 -10.13 -29.22 -9.87
N LEU A 364 -10.40 -30.30 -9.13
CA LEU A 364 -9.82 -30.57 -7.82
C LEU A 364 -8.29 -30.53 -7.88
N PHE A 365 -7.66 -31.31 -8.77
CA PHE A 365 -6.19 -31.34 -8.86
C PHE A 365 -5.59 -30.00 -9.26
N LYS A 366 -6.26 -29.26 -10.15
CA LYS A 366 -5.79 -27.93 -10.55
C LYS A 366 -5.86 -26.96 -9.38
N LEU A 367 -6.95 -26.96 -8.61
CA LEU A 367 -7.08 -26.12 -7.42
C LEU A 367 -6.07 -26.50 -6.32
N SER A 368 -5.92 -27.80 -6.04
CA SER A 368 -4.89 -28.33 -5.13
C SER A 368 -3.49 -27.87 -5.50
N SER A 369 -3.17 -27.88 -6.80
CA SER A 369 -1.87 -27.37 -7.27
C SER A 369 -1.68 -25.88 -6.99
N ARG A 370 -2.75 -25.07 -7.02
CA ARG A 370 -2.71 -23.65 -6.64
C ARG A 370 -2.48 -23.47 -5.14
N VAL A 371 -3.17 -24.26 -4.31
CA VAL A 371 -2.98 -24.25 -2.86
C VAL A 371 -1.54 -24.64 -2.49
N ARG A 372 -1.00 -25.68 -3.15
CA ARG A 372 0.38 -26.11 -2.93
C ARG A 372 1.42 -25.04 -3.24
N THR A 373 1.18 -24.19 -4.25
CA THR A 373 2.08 -23.09 -4.63
C THR A 373 2.03 -21.88 -3.71
N LEU A 374 1.10 -21.82 -2.76
CA LEU A 374 1.03 -20.74 -1.78
C LEU A 374 2.32 -20.68 -0.98
N ARG A 375 2.88 -19.49 -0.76
CA ARG A 375 4.20 -19.33 -0.09
C ARG A 375 4.09 -19.53 1.42
N ASN A 376 3.10 -18.89 2.03
CA ASN A 376 2.90 -18.91 3.49
C ASN A 376 2.40 -20.29 3.97
N THR A 377 3.17 -20.95 4.83
CA THR A 377 2.90 -22.31 5.31
C THR A 377 1.67 -22.39 6.22
N LYS A 378 1.50 -21.42 7.12
CA LYS A 378 0.33 -21.35 8.03
C LYS A 378 -0.97 -21.16 7.23
N LEU A 379 -0.99 -20.23 6.26
CA LEU A 379 -2.16 -19.99 5.40
C LEU A 379 -2.42 -21.16 4.44
N ARG A 380 -1.37 -21.75 3.87
CA ARG A 380 -1.47 -22.97 3.04
C ARG A 380 -2.10 -24.11 3.84
N ARG A 381 -1.76 -24.25 5.12
CA ARG A 381 -2.38 -25.24 6.00
C ARG A 381 -3.89 -25.06 6.16
N ILE A 382 -4.32 -23.83 6.40
CA ILE A 382 -5.75 -23.52 6.53
C ILE A 382 -6.47 -23.75 5.19
N ALA A 383 -5.85 -23.36 4.07
CA ALA A 383 -6.39 -23.60 2.73
C ALA A 383 -6.52 -25.09 2.41
N ASN A 384 -5.54 -25.92 2.80
CA ASN A 384 -5.63 -27.37 2.68
C ASN A 384 -6.86 -27.91 3.40
N ASN A 385 -7.07 -27.54 4.68
CA ASN A 385 -8.23 -27.97 5.46
C ASN A 385 -9.55 -27.56 4.78
N ARG A 386 -9.64 -26.33 4.25
CA ARG A 386 -10.84 -25.89 3.52
C ARG A 386 -11.07 -26.67 2.24
N VAL A 387 -10.05 -27.05 1.49
CA VAL A 387 -10.22 -27.91 0.30
C VAL A 387 -10.78 -29.28 0.71
N PHE A 388 -10.30 -29.86 1.81
CA PHE A 388 -10.85 -31.11 2.34
C PHE A 388 -12.32 -30.98 2.74
N GLU A 389 -12.68 -29.90 3.43
CA GLU A 389 -14.07 -29.64 3.87
C GLU A 389 -15.01 -29.34 2.70
N ILE A 390 -14.58 -28.58 1.69
CA ILE A 390 -15.45 -28.17 0.57
C ILE A 390 -15.69 -29.34 -0.41
N PHE A 391 -14.67 -30.17 -0.66
CA PHE A 391 -14.70 -31.19 -1.70
C PHE A 391 -14.72 -32.62 -1.14
N GLU A 392 -15.20 -32.79 0.09
CA GLU A 392 -15.22 -34.07 0.80
C GLU A 392 -15.82 -35.21 -0.04
N GLU A 393 -17.00 -35.02 -0.64
CA GLU A 393 -17.65 -36.04 -1.48
C GLU A 393 -16.78 -36.46 -2.68
N THR A 394 -16.15 -35.48 -3.34
CA THR A 394 -15.28 -35.75 -4.49
C THR A 394 -14.01 -36.49 -4.05
N ILE A 395 -13.40 -36.09 -2.94
CA ILE A 395 -12.18 -36.72 -2.39
C ILE A 395 -12.50 -38.16 -1.94
N ASN A 396 -13.66 -38.38 -1.31
CA ASN A 396 -14.17 -39.69 -0.94
C ASN A 396 -14.32 -40.60 -2.18
N SER A 397 -14.80 -40.07 -3.30
CA SER A 397 -14.97 -40.83 -4.56
C SER A 397 -13.67 -41.20 -5.30
N LEU A 398 -12.51 -40.61 -4.95
CA LEU A 398 -11.25 -40.91 -5.63
C LEU A 398 -10.80 -42.36 -5.38
N THR A 399 -10.23 -43.00 -6.40
CA THR A 399 -9.49 -44.27 -6.22
C THR A 399 -8.26 -44.05 -5.35
N LEU A 400 -7.67 -45.12 -4.79
CA LEU A 400 -6.42 -45.01 -4.02
C LEU A 400 -5.31 -44.32 -4.83
N ARG A 401 -5.19 -44.65 -6.13
CA ARG A 401 -4.23 -44.01 -7.05
C ARG A 401 -4.49 -42.52 -7.19
N ASP A 402 -5.71 -42.13 -7.57
CA ASP A 402 -6.06 -40.71 -7.77
C ASP A 402 -5.92 -39.93 -6.44
N TYR A 403 -6.15 -40.58 -5.29
CA TYR A 403 -5.99 -40.00 -3.97
C TYR A 403 -4.52 -39.73 -3.61
N LEU A 404 -3.60 -40.66 -3.87
CA LEU A 404 -2.17 -40.43 -3.64
C LEU A 404 -1.64 -39.29 -4.53
N VAL A 405 -2.05 -39.23 -5.79
CA VAL A 405 -1.76 -38.09 -6.68
C VAL A 405 -2.34 -36.80 -6.11
N PHE A 406 -3.56 -36.83 -5.58
CA PHE A 406 -4.17 -35.67 -4.93
C PHE A 406 -3.34 -35.18 -3.74
N ILE A 407 -2.89 -36.07 -2.84
CA ILE A 407 -2.03 -35.72 -1.70
C ILE A 407 -0.73 -35.06 -2.18
N GLU A 408 -0.07 -35.62 -3.19
CA GLU A 408 1.15 -35.01 -3.75
C GLU A 408 0.89 -33.66 -4.43
N THR A 409 -0.31 -33.45 -4.98
CA THR A 409 -0.69 -32.20 -5.64
C THR A 409 -1.02 -31.07 -4.67
N ILE A 410 -1.48 -31.38 -3.45
CA ILE A 410 -1.94 -30.39 -2.47
C ILE A 410 -0.89 -30.08 -1.39
N PHE A 411 -0.12 -31.07 -0.93
CA PHE A 411 0.87 -30.91 0.13
C PHE A 411 2.30 -30.67 -0.40
N ASN A 412 3.09 -29.96 0.41
CA ASN A 412 4.54 -29.89 0.28
C ASN A 412 5.22 -30.72 1.36
N VAL A 413 6.39 -31.28 1.04
CA VAL A 413 7.22 -32.07 1.98
C VAL A 413 7.55 -31.28 3.25
N ASN A 414 7.79 -29.97 3.11
CA ASN A 414 8.16 -29.10 4.22
C ASN A 414 6.94 -28.54 4.99
N ASP A 415 5.72 -29.00 4.71
CA ASP A 415 4.53 -28.57 5.46
C ASP A 415 4.61 -29.04 6.92
N GLY A 416 5.23 -30.19 7.17
CA GLY A 416 5.45 -30.73 8.52
C GLY A 416 4.16 -31.19 9.21
N TYR A 417 3.09 -31.45 8.44
CA TYR A 417 1.85 -32.03 8.94
C TYR A 417 1.05 -32.70 7.80
N TYR A 418 0.37 -33.80 8.11
CA TYR A 418 -0.63 -34.46 7.27
C TYR A 418 -1.77 -34.93 8.17
N ARG A 419 -3.04 -34.71 7.77
CA ARG A 419 -4.21 -34.86 8.65
C ARG A 419 -5.28 -35.82 8.12
N ASP A 420 -5.07 -36.46 6.97
CA ASP A 420 -6.08 -37.29 6.31
C ASP A 420 -5.72 -38.79 6.31
N HIS A 421 -5.11 -39.24 7.42
CA HIS A 421 -4.71 -40.65 7.60
C HIS A 421 -5.91 -41.60 7.61
N GLU A 422 -7.04 -41.22 8.22
CA GLU A 422 -8.25 -42.05 8.28
C GLU A 422 -8.76 -42.40 6.87
N ARG A 423 -8.89 -41.40 6.00
CA ARG A 423 -9.34 -41.61 4.62
C ARG A 423 -8.35 -42.45 3.81
N LEU A 424 -7.04 -42.25 4.02
CA LEU A 424 -6.02 -43.10 3.40
C LEU A 424 -6.17 -44.56 3.83
N ILE A 425 -6.37 -44.81 5.13
CA ILE A 425 -6.58 -46.15 5.70
C ILE A 425 -7.82 -46.82 5.09
N ILE A 426 -8.95 -46.11 5.04
CA ILE A 426 -10.19 -46.63 4.44
C ILE A 426 -9.99 -46.95 2.95
N LYS A 427 -9.27 -46.10 2.21
CA LYS A 427 -8.98 -46.33 0.80
C LYS A 427 -8.03 -47.51 0.58
N LEU A 428 -7.08 -47.75 1.47
CA LEU A 428 -6.26 -48.96 1.48
C LEU A 428 -7.16 -50.18 1.73
N GLN A 429 -7.94 -50.19 2.80
CA GLN A 429 -8.85 -51.29 3.15
C GLN A 429 -9.75 -51.73 1.99
N ASN A 430 -10.32 -50.76 1.26
CA ASN A 430 -11.24 -51.02 0.15
C ASN A 430 -10.55 -51.28 -1.20
N CYS A 431 -9.22 -51.24 -1.28
CA CYS A 431 -8.48 -51.45 -2.52
C CYS A 431 -8.31 -52.95 -2.81
N GLU A 432 -9.14 -53.50 -3.71
CA GLU A 432 -9.11 -54.93 -4.06
C GLU A 432 -7.98 -55.31 -5.03
N SER A 433 -7.60 -54.41 -5.96
CA SER A 433 -6.48 -54.59 -6.88
C SER A 433 -5.59 -53.36 -6.91
N ILE A 434 -4.28 -53.56 -6.82
CA ILE A 434 -3.28 -52.51 -7.04
C ILE A 434 -2.83 -52.65 -8.48
N ASP A 435 -3.30 -51.76 -9.36
CA ASP A 435 -2.75 -51.64 -10.71
C ASP A 435 -1.23 -51.43 -10.64
N GLU A 436 -0.48 -51.91 -11.64
CA GLU A 436 1.00 -51.83 -11.75
C GLU A 436 1.58 -50.38 -11.68
N ASP A 437 0.70 -49.37 -11.62
CA ASP A 437 0.97 -47.94 -11.78
C ASP A 437 0.88 -47.11 -10.47
N ILE A 438 0.68 -47.70 -9.29
CA ILE A 438 0.74 -46.93 -8.03
C ILE A 438 2.20 -46.50 -7.79
N LEU A 439 2.50 -45.25 -8.16
CA LEU A 439 3.81 -44.64 -7.93
C LEU A 439 4.01 -44.43 -6.41
N LEU A 440 4.52 -45.45 -5.72
CA LEU A 440 4.91 -45.43 -4.31
C LEU A 440 6.17 -44.55 -4.13
N SER A 441 5.98 -43.25 -4.32
CA SER A 441 7.03 -42.26 -4.47
C SER A 441 7.63 -41.81 -3.13
N LYS A 442 8.88 -41.32 -3.20
CA LYS A 442 9.55 -40.61 -2.11
C LYS A 442 8.71 -39.46 -1.56
N ARG A 443 8.06 -38.71 -2.46
CA ARG A 443 7.30 -37.51 -2.10
C ARG A 443 6.07 -37.87 -1.26
N SER A 444 5.34 -38.91 -1.66
CA SER A 444 4.21 -39.44 -0.88
C SER A 444 4.64 -39.89 0.51
N TYR A 445 5.77 -40.62 0.60
CA TYR A 445 6.39 -41.00 1.86
C TYR A 445 6.65 -39.75 2.73
N GLU A 446 7.40 -38.79 2.22
CA GLU A 446 7.81 -37.60 2.98
C GLU A 446 6.65 -36.72 3.45
N ILE A 447 5.50 -36.74 2.76
CA ILE A 447 4.30 -35.99 3.14
C ILE A 447 3.53 -36.70 4.27
N ILE A 448 3.39 -38.03 4.20
CA ILE A 448 2.47 -38.80 5.06
C ILE A 448 3.12 -39.18 6.40
N VAL A 449 4.45 -39.08 6.50
CA VAL A 449 5.23 -39.36 7.71
C VAL A 449 4.82 -38.42 8.86
N ASP A 450 3.94 -38.94 9.71
CA ASP A 450 3.55 -38.40 11.02
C ASP A 450 3.22 -39.57 11.95
N ASP A 451 3.61 -39.46 13.22
CA ASP A 451 3.55 -40.54 14.23
C ASP A 451 2.12 -40.79 14.73
N SER A 452 1.19 -39.86 14.53
CA SER A 452 -0.12 -39.85 15.19
C SER A 452 -1.06 -41.02 14.82
N HIS A 453 -0.87 -41.68 13.67
CA HIS A 453 -1.76 -42.74 13.17
C HIS A 453 -1.01 -43.99 12.65
N ILE A 454 0.28 -44.13 12.96
CA ILE A 454 1.13 -45.20 12.43
C ILE A 454 0.62 -46.60 12.81
N ASN A 455 0.02 -46.77 14.00
CA ASN A 455 -0.49 -48.05 14.48
C ASN A 455 -1.67 -48.59 13.65
N LEU A 456 -2.44 -47.70 13.01
CA LEU A 456 -3.55 -48.09 12.12
C LEU A 456 -3.09 -48.16 10.66
N LEU A 457 -2.19 -47.27 10.24
CA LEU A 457 -1.71 -47.20 8.86
C LEU A 457 -0.78 -48.37 8.51
N VAL A 458 0.15 -48.73 9.40
CA VAL A 458 1.19 -49.72 9.12
C VAL A 458 0.63 -51.13 8.85
N PRO A 459 -0.34 -51.66 9.62
CA PRO A 459 -0.95 -52.96 9.33
C PRO A 459 -1.57 -53.04 7.93
N GLU A 460 -2.33 -52.00 7.53
CA GLU A 460 -2.94 -51.95 6.21
C GLU A 460 -1.90 -51.83 5.11
N LEU A 461 -0.89 -50.97 5.30
CA LEU A 461 0.21 -50.83 4.37
C LEU A 461 0.94 -52.16 4.15
N ILE A 462 1.27 -52.89 5.22
CA ILE A 462 1.93 -54.20 5.14
C ILE A 462 1.05 -55.21 4.42
N ARG A 463 -0.25 -55.27 4.74
CA ARG A 463 -1.20 -56.16 4.06
C ARG A 463 -1.21 -55.95 2.55
N HIS A 464 -1.00 -54.71 2.08
CA HIS A 464 -0.89 -54.39 0.66
C HIS A 464 0.48 -54.69 0.08
N LEU A 465 1.56 -54.29 0.74
CA LEU A 465 2.92 -54.56 0.29
C LEU A 465 3.17 -56.07 0.18
N ASP A 466 2.63 -56.89 1.07
CA ASP A 466 2.80 -58.35 1.03
C ASP A 466 2.16 -58.99 -0.22
N ARG A 467 1.18 -58.34 -0.84
CA ARG A 467 0.54 -58.78 -2.09
C ARG A 467 1.23 -58.26 -3.35
N LEU A 468 2.19 -57.34 -3.21
CA LEU A 468 2.90 -56.73 -4.33
C LEU A 468 4.25 -57.41 -4.61
N PRO A 469 4.74 -57.38 -5.87
CA PRO A 469 6.12 -57.71 -6.16
C PRO A 469 7.10 -56.72 -5.52
N LYS A 470 8.20 -57.22 -4.93
CA LYS A 470 9.23 -56.40 -4.23
C LYS A 470 9.71 -55.18 -5.01
N LYS A 471 9.83 -55.29 -6.34
CA LYS A 471 10.27 -54.19 -7.23
C LYS A 471 9.32 -52.99 -7.23
N LEU A 472 8.06 -53.18 -6.88
CA LEU A 472 7.02 -52.14 -6.86
C LEU A 472 6.85 -51.51 -5.47
N HIS A 473 7.52 -52.01 -4.43
CA HIS A 473 7.34 -51.49 -3.06
C HIS A 473 7.81 -50.04 -2.89
N GLY A 474 8.73 -49.57 -3.74
CA GLY A 474 9.19 -48.17 -3.75
C GLY A 474 9.69 -47.69 -2.37
N TRP A 475 9.52 -46.40 -2.07
CA TRP A 475 9.97 -45.80 -0.80
C TRP A 475 9.17 -46.28 0.43
N TRP A 476 7.98 -46.82 0.22
CA TRP A 476 7.09 -47.25 1.29
C TRP A 476 7.58 -48.49 2.04
N ARG A 477 8.49 -49.27 1.44
CA ARG A 477 9.20 -50.35 2.15
C ARG A 477 10.07 -49.89 3.31
N LEU A 478 10.42 -48.61 3.35
CA LEU A 478 11.24 -48.05 4.42
C LEU A 478 10.35 -47.59 5.59
N PHE A 479 9.06 -47.32 5.33
CA PHE A 479 8.16 -46.66 6.26
C PHE A 479 7.89 -47.47 7.54
N PRO A 480 7.38 -48.73 7.50
CA PRO A 480 7.15 -49.48 8.72
C PRO A 480 8.43 -49.75 9.52
N LEU A 481 9.58 -49.89 8.85
CA LEU A 481 10.85 -50.27 9.50
C LEU A 481 11.35 -49.17 10.44
N PHE A 482 11.41 -47.93 9.97
CA PHE A 482 11.95 -46.81 10.76
C PHE A 482 10.96 -46.23 11.78
N HIS A 483 9.73 -46.74 11.84
CA HIS A 483 8.76 -46.41 12.89
C HIS A 483 8.52 -47.57 13.88
N LEU A 484 9.28 -48.68 13.78
CA LEU A 484 9.10 -49.87 14.61
C LEU A 484 9.03 -49.57 16.11
N ASN A 485 9.88 -48.66 16.62
CA ASN A 485 9.95 -48.32 18.04
C ASN A 485 8.66 -47.67 18.57
N HIS A 486 7.88 -47.04 17.68
CA HIS A 486 6.66 -46.32 18.01
C HIS A 486 5.38 -47.14 17.80
N LEU A 487 5.50 -48.37 17.28
CA LEU A 487 4.35 -49.26 17.02
C LEU A 487 3.99 -50.09 18.26
N ASP A 488 2.73 -50.51 18.35
CA ASP A 488 2.27 -51.44 19.39
C ASP A 488 2.93 -52.81 19.22
N PRO A 489 3.18 -53.58 20.31
CA PRO A 489 3.90 -54.85 20.24
C PRO A 489 3.32 -55.88 19.25
N SER A 490 2.00 -55.90 19.06
CA SER A 490 1.33 -56.77 18.09
C SER A 490 1.63 -56.36 16.64
N VAL A 491 1.64 -55.07 16.35
CA VAL A 491 1.96 -54.49 15.04
C VAL A 491 3.45 -54.60 14.75
N GLN A 492 4.32 -54.38 15.74
CA GLN A 492 5.76 -54.61 15.62
C GLN A 492 6.05 -56.05 15.16
N LYS A 493 5.42 -57.04 15.79
CA LYS A 493 5.59 -58.46 15.41
C LYS A 493 5.15 -58.74 13.97
N MET A 494 4.06 -58.12 13.52
CA MET A 494 3.60 -58.19 12.13
C MET A 494 4.63 -57.59 11.16
N CYS A 495 5.14 -56.40 11.47
CA CYS A 495 6.20 -55.75 10.68
C CYS A 495 7.44 -56.63 10.57
N TRP A 496 7.87 -57.21 11.69
CA TRP A 496 9.03 -58.10 11.71
C TRP A 496 8.84 -59.33 10.83
N ASN A 497 7.68 -59.98 10.92
CA ASN A 497 7.38 -61.12 10.06
C ASN A 497 7.40 -60.75 8.57
N PHE A 498 6.88 -59.57 8.22
CA PHE A 498 6.92 -59.06 6.86
C PHE A 498 8.36 -58.88 6.35
N TYR A 499 9.23 -58.16 7.08
CA TYR A 499 10.61 -57.94 6.63
C TYR A 499 11.45 -59.23 6.62
N ARG A 500 11.19 -60.16 7.53
CA ARG A 500 11.84 -61.47 7.54
C ARG A 500 11.46 -62.29 6.30
N THR A 501 10.18 -62.37 5.97
CA THR A 501 9.68 -63.17 4.85
C THR A 501 9.97 -62.51 3.50
N GLN A 502 9.78 -61.19 3.39
CA GLN A 502 9.89 -60.47 2.12
C GLN A 502 11.29 -59.94 1.84
N TYR A 503 12.14 -59.69 2.84
CA TYR A 503 13.46 -59.08 2.63
C TYR A 503 14.60 -59.83 3.30
N ASP A 504 14.36 -60.98 3.94
CA ASP A 504 15.39 -61.74 4.67
C ASP A 504 16.14 -60.88 5.72
N VAL A 505 15.44 -59.91 6.31
CA VAL A 505 16.02 -59.07 7.36
C VAL A 505 16.11 -59.88 8.64
N LYS A 506 17.35 -60.17 9.06
CA LYS A 506 17.67 -60.92 10.29
C LYS A 506 17.32 -60.10 11.54
N SER A 507 16.46 -60.66 12.38
CA SER A 507 16.08 -60.07 13.68
C SER A 507 17.26 -59.87 14.62
N ASP A 508 18.27 -60.72 14.52
CA ASP A 508 19.39 -60.77 15.48
C ASP A 508 20.37 -59.61 15.30
N ILE A 509 20.42 -59.02 14.09
CA ILE A 509 21.27 -57.85 13.76
C ILE A 509 20.62 -56.54 14.23
N LEU A 510 19.32 -56.55 14.51
CA LEU A 510 18.55 -55.38 14.95
C LEU A 510 18.26 -55.40 16.45
N GLN A 511 18.94 -56.28 17.20
CA GLN A 511 18.82 -56.36 18.66
C GLN A 511 19.65 -55.28 19.35
N LYS A 512 19.30 -55.02 20.62
CA LYS A 512 20.03 -54.06 21.45
C LYS A 512 21.51 -54.41 21.53
N GLY A 513 22.39 -53.44 21.22
CA GLY A 513 23.85 -53.58 21.29
C GLY A 513 24.53 -54.09 20.00
N SER A 514 23.82 -54.12 18.87
CA SER A 514 24.41 -54.49 17.57
C SER A 514 25.31 -53.37 17.01
N ASP A 515 26.28 -53.71 16.16
CA ASP A 515 27.16 -52.71 15.52
C ASP A 515 26.41 -51.88 14.47
N LEU A 516 26.44 -50.55 14.61
CA LEU A 516 25.67 -49.61 13.78
C LEU A 516 26.05 -49.69 12.29
N GLU A 517 27.33 -49.86 11.96
CA GLU A 517 27.78 -49.94 10.57
C GLU A 517 27.30 -51.24 9.92
N ASN A 518 27.40 -52.36 10.65
CA ASN A 518 26.86 -53.65 10.22
C ASN A 518 25.34 -53.60 10.01
N VAL A 519 24.58 -52.95 10.91
CA VAL A 519 23.13 -52.76 10.74
C VAL A 519 22.84 -51.96 9.47
N GLN A 520 23.54 -50.86 9.24
CA GLN A 520 23.35 -50.02 8.05
C GLN A 520 23.64 -50.78 6.75
N GLU A 521 24.76 -51.51 6.67
CA GLU A 521 25.14 -52.29 5.50
C GLU A 521 24.15 -53.43 5.23
N HIS A 522 23.73 -54.14 6.28
CA HIS A 522 22.72 -55.20 6.18
C HIS A 522 21.39 -54.66 5.66
N LEU A 523 20.88 -53.55 6.22
CA LEU A 523 19.63 -52.93 5.77
C LEU A 523 19.71 -52.41 4.33
N ILE A 524 20.83 -51.77 3.94
CA ILE A 524 21.03 -51.29 2.56
C ILE A 524 20.99 -52.45 1.55
N CYS A 525 21.63 -53.57 1.90
CA CYS A 525 21.69 -54.76 1.07
C CYS A 525 20.32 -55.45 0.97
N GLN A 526 19.70 -55.75 2.11
CA GLN A 526 18.45 -56.53 2.16
C GLN A 526 17.22 -55.77 1.66
N LEU A 527 17.16 -54.45 1.88
CA LEU A 527 16.07 -53.61 1.36
C LEU A 527 16.27 -53.21 -0.10
N ASP A 528 17.27 -53.77 -0.79
CA ASP A 528 17.55 -53.51 -2.20
C ASP A 528 17.65 -52.00 -2.52
N CYS A 529 18.45 -51.26 -1.74
CA CYS A 529 18.62 -49.82 -1.92
C CYS A 529 19.50 -49.53 -3.14
N GLN A 530 18.90 -49.06 -4.23
CA GLN A 530 19.59 -48.89 -5.52
C GLN A 530 20.18 -47.49 -5.68
N THR A 531 19.46 -46.46 -5.26
CA THR A 531 19.86 -45.06 -5.49
C THR A 531 20.80 -44.54 -4.38
N LYS A 532 21.64 -43.55 -4.72
CA LYS A 532 22.47 -42.85 -3.71
C LYS A 532 21.62 -42.20 -2.61
N GLU A 533 20.43 -41.73 -2.98
CA GLU A 533 19.49 -41.10 -2.06
C GLU A 533 18.90 -42.10 -1.05
N GLU A 534 18.44 -43.28 -1.50
CA GLU A 534 17.96 -44.33 -0.59
C GLU A 534 19.06 -44.79 0.37
N LYS A 535 20.29 -44.95 -0.14
CA LYS A 535 21.45 -45.33 0.68
C LYS A 535 21.75 -44.28 1.74
N SER A 536 21.74 -42.98 1.40
CA SER A 536 21.94 -41.91 2.37
C SER A 536 20.83 -41.88 3.41
N PHE A 537 19.57 -42.00 2.96
CA PHE A 537 18.39 -42.00 3.81
C PHE A 537 18.42 -43.14 4.84
N VAL A 538 18.69 -44.37 4.39
CA VAL A 538 18.78 -45.54 5.28
C VAL A 538 19.91 -45.37 6.28
N LYS A 539 21.08 -44.84 5.87
CA LYS A 539 22.18 -44.55 6.81
C LYS A 539 21.74 -43.59 7.90
N GLU A 540 21.22 -42.42 7.53
CA GLU A 540 20.80 -41.37 8.48
C GLU A 540 19.69 -41.86 9.41
N LYS A 541 18.63 -42.48 8.87
CA LYS A 541 17.48 -42.96 9.67
C LYS A 541 17.81 -44.16 10.53
N CYS A 542 18.78 -44.98 10.13
CA CYS A 542 19.30 -46.04 10.98
C CYS A 542 19.99 -45.47 12.21
N VAL A 543 20.67 -44.31 12.12
CA VAL A 543 21.24 -43.63 13.30
C VAL A 543 20.12 -43.17 14.24
N ASP A 544 19.09 -42.49 13.71
CA ASP A 544 17.93 -42.05 14.49
C ASP A 544 17.31 -43.23 15.27
N TRP A 545 16.97 -44.31 14.56
CA TRP A 545 16.36 -45.50 15.11
C TRP A 545 17.26 -46.23 16.12
N PHE A 546 18.54 -46.35 15.81
CA PHE A 546 19.51 -47.03 16.66
C PHE A 546 19.69 -46.30 17.99
N VAL A 547 19.84 -44.98 17.96
CA VAL A 547 20.00 -44.15 19.14
C VAL A 547 18.78 -44.26 20.05
N GLU A 548 17.58 -44.19 19.50
CA GLU A 548 16.35 -44.33 20.28
C GLU A 548 16.17 -45.74 20.88
N ALA A 549 16.45 -46.80 20.10
CA ALA A 549 16.25 -48.18 20.54
C ALA A 549 17.28 -48.62 21.61
N ASN A 550 18.51 -48.10 21.53
CA ASN A 550 19.64 -48.57 22.34
C ASN A 550 20.02 -47.65 23.50
N LEU A 551 19.75 -46.34 23.38
CA LEU A 551 20.17 -45.34 24.37
C LEU A 551 18.97 -44.79 25.13
N GLN A 552 18.78 -45.27 26.35
CA GLN A 552 17.77 -44.82 27.33
C GLN A 552 18.38 -43.94 28.43
N CYS A 553 19.68 -44.11 28.71
CA CYS A 553 20.44 -43.25 29.59
C CYS A 553 21.84 -42.98 29.03
N TRP A 554 22.48 -41.90 29.50
CA TRP A 554 23.76 -41.43 28.96
C TRP A 554 24.93 -42.41 29.16
N SER A 555 24.92 -43.23 30.23
CA SER A 555 26.01 -44.20 30.51
C SER A 555 26.15 -45.26 29.41
N GLN A 556 25.05 -45.58 28.71
CA GLN A 556 25.03 -46.59 27.66
C GLN A 556 25.85 -46.21 26.43
N ILE A 557 26.14 -44.91 26.24
CA ILE A 557 27.04 -44.46 25.17
C ILE A 557 28.45 -45.02 25.39
N GLN A 558 28.94 -44.99 26.62
CA GLN A 558 30.25 -45.53 26.98
C GLN A 558 30.26 -47.06 26.96
N GLU A 559 29.19 -47.70 27.47
CA GLU A 559 29.02 -49.16 27.46
C GLU A 559 29.03 -49.75 26.05
N LEU A 560 28.48 -49.02 25.07
CA LEU A 560 28.43 -49.43 23.66
C LEU A 560 29.61 -48.90 22.82
N HIS A 561 30.61 -48.27 23.45
CA HIS A 561 31.77 -47.67 22.78
C HIS A 561 31.41 -46.69 21.64
N LEU A 562 30.29 -45.97 21.77
CA LEU A 562 29.82 -45.01 20.79
C LEU A 562 30.44 -43.63 21.03
N LYS A 563 30.63 -42.87 19.94
CA LYS A 563 31.07 -41.47 20.03
C LYS A 563 29.90 -40.51 19.75
N PRO A 564 29.47 -39.70 20.73
CA PRO A 564 28.34 -38.79 20.58
C PRO A 564 28.46 -37.81 19.40
N LEU A 565 29.67 -37.31 19.12
CA LEU A 565 29.90 -36.38 18.01
C LEU A 565 29.67 -37.05 16.64
N GLU A 566 30.15 -38.29 16.46
CA GLU A 566 29.93 -39.03 15.21
C GLU A 566 28.45 -39.36 15.00
N LEU A 567 27.71 -39.68 16.08
CA LEU A 567 26.25 -39.86 16.02
C LEU A 567 25.53 -38.56 15.61
N LEU A 568 25.96 -37.42 16.14
CA LEU A 568 25.40 -36.11 15.83
C LEU A 568 25.69 -35.65 14.39
N GLU A 569 26.85 -36.01 13.84
CA GLU A 569 27.24 -35.74 12.45
C GLU A 569 26.49 -36.63 11.45
N ARG A 570 26.30 -37.91 11.78
CA ARG A 570 25.69 -38.92 10.90
C ARG A 570 24.15 -38.99 11.03
N GLY A 571 23.58 -38.54 12.15
CA GLY A 571 22.16 -38.58 12.45
C GLY A 571 21.38 -37.33 12.02
N THR A 572 20.06 -37.34 12.24
CA THR A 572 19.18 -36.23 11.83
C THR A 572 18.83 -35.30 13.00
N ARG A 573 17.83 -34.43 12.80
CA ARG A 573 17.24 -33.64 13.89
C ARG A 573 16.75 -34.53 15.05
N ALA A 574 16.28 -35.75 14.76
CA ALA A 574 15.80 -36.67 15.80
C ALA A 574 16.93 -37.10 16.73
N THR A 575 18.08 -37.55 16.20
CA THR A 575 19.29 -37.82 17.00
C THR A 575 19.70 -36.63 17.85
N PHE A 576 19.73 -35.43 17.28
CA PHE A 576 20.06 -34.20 18.02
C PHE A 576 19.13 -33.96 19.22
N VAL A 577 17.82 -34.04 19.01
CA VAL A 577 16.82 -33.84 20.08
C VAL A 577 16.93 -34.94 21.13
N TRP A 578 17.12 -36.20 20.71
CA TRP A 578 17.25 -37.32 21.63
C TRP A 578 18.49 -37.21 22.51
N LEU A 579 19.65 -36.89 21.93
CA LEU A 579 20.89 -36.69 22.70
C LEU A 579 20.76 -35.51 23.68
N ALA A 580 20.09 -34.42 23.29
CA ALA A 580 19.81 -33.32 24.22
C ALA A 580 18.91 -33.77 25.38
N GLN A 581 17.90 -34.61 25.11
CA GLN A 581 17.00 -35.16 26.13
C GLN A 581 17.72 -36.13 27.07
N LEU A 582 18.57 -37.01 26.55
CA LEU A 582 19.39 -37.90 27.38
C LEU A 582 20.31 -37.12 28.32
N LEU A 583 20.86 -35.98 27.90
CA LEU A 583 21.59 -35.07 28.81
C LEU A 583 20.67 -34.49 29.88
N ASN A 584 19.47 -34.00 29.53
CA ASN A 584 18.53 -33.47 30.52
C ASN A 584 18.20 -34.46 31.64
N ASP A 585 18.15 -35.75 31.31
CA ASP A 585 17.75 -36.82 32.23
C ASP A 585 18.92 -37.32 33.10
N THR A 586 20.14 -36.81 32.95
CA THR A 586 21.26 -37.15 33.84
C THR A 586 21.29 -36.32 35.12
N ASP A 587 21.46 -37.01 36.25
CA ASP A 587 21.60 -36.41 37.59
C ASP A 587 23.06 -36.24 38.02
N THR A 588 24.01 -36.75 37.26
CA THR A 588 25.45 -36.51 37.45
C THR A 588 26.03 -35.76 36.26
N PRO A 589 27.00 -34.85 36.48
CA PRO A 589 27.68 -34.17 35.39
C PRO A 589 28.44 -35.18 34.53
N VAL A 590 28.21 -35.13 33.22
CA VAL A 590 28.92 -35.97 32.26
C VAL A 590 30.37 -35.47 32.13
N GLU A 591 31.34 -36.38 32.19
CA GLU A 591 32.74 -36.08 31.84
C GLU A 591 32.83 -35.74 30.34
N ASP A 592 32.72 -34.45 30.01
CA ASP A 592 32.67 -33.95 28.64
C ASP A 592 34.07 -33.75 28.03
N ASN A 593 34.82 -34.85 27.88
CA ASN A 593 36.15 -34.82 27.24
C ASN A 593 36.11 -34.43 25.75
N GLU A 594 34.93 -34.50 25.10
CA GLU A 594 34.73 -34.24 23.67
C GLU A 594 34.02 -32.90 23.37
N ASN A 595 33.69 -32.08 24.37
CA ASN A 595 32.89 -30.85 24.23
C ASN A 595 31.50 -31.07 23.58
N ILE A 596 30.85 -32.20 23.84
CA ILE A 596 29.52 -32.56 23.30
C ILE A 596 28.45 -31.54 23.66
N PHE A 597 28.48 -30.96 24.87
CA PHE A 597 27.52 -29.94 25.26
C PHE A 597 27.64 -28.71 24.34
N ASN A 598 28.86 -28.28 24.04
CA ASN A 598 29.12 -27.19 23.11
C ASN A 598 28.75 -27.56 21.65
N ALA A 599 28.96 -28.81 21.24
CA ALA A 599 28.55 -29.28 19.92
C ALA A 599 27.02 -29.24 19.78
N LEU A 600 26.26 -29.71 20.78
CA LEU A 600 24.79 -29.61 20.81
C LEU A 600 24.31 -28.16 20.82
N LEU A 601 24.98 -27.26 21.55
CA LEU A 601 24.70 -25.83 21.49
C LEU A 601 24.96 -25.23 20.10
N ASN A 602 26.02 -25.64 19.41
CA ASN A 602 26.27 -25.19 18.04
C ASN A 602 25.23 -25.75 17.06
N MET A 603 24.70 -26.94 17.31
CA MET A 603 23.62 -27.52 16.52
C MET A 603 22.31 -26.74 16.63
N LEU A 604 22.10 -25.93 17.69
CA LEU A 604 20.99 -24.98 17.73
C LEU A 604 21.06 -23.95 16.60
N GLN A 605 22.25 -23.60 16.10
CA GLN A 605 22.37 -22.73 14.92
C GLN A 605 21.86 -23.41 13.63
N LYS A 606 22.09 -24.73 13.51
CA LYS A 606 21.62 -25.55 12.38
C LYS A 606 20.11 -25.82 12.48
N TYR A 607 19.61 -26.10 13.69
CA TYR A 607 18.22 -26.42 13.99
C TYR A 607 17.55 -25.36 14.87
N LYS A 608 17.45 -24.13 14.35
CA LYS A 608 17.00 -22.92 15.06
C LYS A 608 15.64 -23.00 15.76
N ASN A 609 14.79 -23.94 15.37
CA ASN A 609 13.40 -24.09 15.85
C ASN A 609 13.21 -25.33 16.75
N SER A 610 14.24 -25.76 17.47
CA SER A 610 14.15 -26.94 18.34
C SER A 610 13.93 -26.57 19.81
N GLU A 611 12.69 -26.21 20.16
CA GLU A 611 12.33 -25.79 21.54
C GLU A 611 12.62 -26.88 22.58
N TYR A 612 12.30 -28.14 22.27
CA TYR A 612 12.58 -29.28 23.14
C TYR A 612 14.07 -29.41 23.47
N ALA A 613 14.95 -29.24 22.47
CA ALA A 613 16.39 -29.32 22.70
C ALA A 613 16.92 -28.13 23.51
N VAL A 614 16.41 -26.92 23.27
CA VAL A 614 16.79 -25.74 24.09
C VAL A 614 16.37 -25.94 25.55
N LYS A 615 15.13 -26.39 25.78
CA LYS A 615 14.63 -26.69 27.12
C LYS A 615 15.48 -27.75 27.81
N ALA A 616 15.79 -28.85 27.12
CA ALA A 616 16.60 -29.93 27.65
C ALA A 616 18.01 -29.48 28.05
N LEU A 617 18.69 -28.70 27.20
CA LEU A 617 20.02 -28.17 27.48
C LEU A 617 20.04 -27.17 28.63
N LEU A 618 19.04 -26.29 28.73
CA LEU A 618 18.91 -25.34 29.83
C LEU A 618 18.61 -26.03 31.16
N ASN A 619 17.71 -27.02 31.16
CA ASN A 619 17.43 -27.81 32.34
C ASN A 619 18.67 -28.57 32.82
N TYR A 620 19.44 -29.19 31.91
CA TYR A 620 20.72 -29.82 32.27
C TYR A 620 21.69 -28.80 32.90
N ALA A 621 21.83 -27.62 32.29
CA ALA A 621 22.66 -26.55 32.84
C ALA A 621 22.19 -26.11 34.24
N SER A 622 20.87 -26.01 34.46
CA SER A 622 20.30 -25.64 35.77
C SER A 622 20.60 -26.64 36.90
N LYS A 623 20.79 -27.92 36.56
CA LYS A 623 21.14 -28.98 37.52
C LYS A 623 22.62 -28.97 37.89
N HIS A 624 23.50 -28.61 36.94
CA HIS A 624 24.94 -28.91 37.02
C HIS A 624 25.86 -27.69 36.94
N MET A 625 25.36 -26.52 36.61
CA MET A 625 26.13 -25.28 36.46
C MET A 625 25.74 -24.25 37.53
N ASN A 626 26.62 -23.28 37.79
CA ASN A 626 26.31 -22.15 38.67
C ASN A 626 25.45 -21.09 37.94
N ASP A 627 24.81 -20.21 38.70
CA ASP A 627 23.92 -19.17 38.16
C ASP A 627 24.63 -18.24 37.14
N VAL A 628 25.94 -17.96 37.30
CA VAL A 628 26.73 -17.09 36.40
C VAL A 628 26.94 -17.74 35.03
N ASP A 629 27.24 -19.04 35.01
CA ASP A 629 27.45 -19.77 33.77
C ASP A 629 26.14 -20.07 33.04
N ILE A 630 25.04 -20.27 33.80
CA ILE A 630 23.67 -20.33 33.25
C ILE A 630 23.30 -19.00 32.58
N GLN A 631 23.61 -17.87 33.20
CA GLN A 631 23.37 -16.55 32.60
C GLN A 631 24.14 -16.38 31.28
N LYS A 632 25.44 -16.68 31.25
CA LYS A 632 26.26 -16.62 30.02
C LYS A 632 25.73 -17.54 28.94
N LEU A 633 25.26 -18.73 29.33
CA LEU A 633 24.66 -19.68 28.41
C LEU A 633 23.36 -19.14 27.81
N ALA A 634 22.49 -18.56 28.64
CA ALA A 634 21.25 -17.93 28.20
C ALA A 634 21.53 -16.79 27.21
N GLU A 635 22.49 -15.90 27.51
CA GLU A 635 22.93 -14.83 26.60
C GLU A 635 23.49 -15.37 25.28
N LYS A 636 24.25 -16.48 25.32
CA LYS A 636 24.76 -17.17 24.12
C LYS A 636 23.62 -17.75 23.27
N ILE A 637 22.59 -18.33 23.89
CA ILE A 637 21.41 -18.87 23.20
C ILE A 637 20.58 -17.74 22.58
N LEU A 638 20.41 -16.61 23.29
CA LEU A 638 19.73 -15.43 22.76
C LEU A 638 20.43 -14.88 21.50
N ASN A 639 21.77 -14.87 21.50
CA ASN A 639 22.58 -14.45 20.34
C ASN A 639 22.38 -15.34 19.09
N TYR A 640 21.95 -16.59 19.24
CA TYR A 640 21.68 -17.49 18.11
C TYR A 640 20.38 -17.19 17.35
N ARG A 641 19.63 -16.14 17.75
CA ARG A 641 18.38 -15.66 17.12
C ARG A 641 17.34 -16.77 16.96
N CYS A 642 17.14 -17.59 17.99
CA CYS A 642 15.97 -18.45 18.10
C CYS A 642 14.76 -17.54 18.37
N GLN A 643 13.92 -17.29 17.37
CA GLN A 643 12.76 -16.38 17.46
C GLN A 643 11.68 -16.85 18.46
N HIS A 644 11.85 -18.01 19.12
CA HIS A 644 10.80 -18.69 19.89
C HIS A 644 11.20 -19.23 21.28
N THR A 645 12.31 -18.79 21.89
CA THR A 645 12.72 -19.32 23.21
C THR A 645 12.82 -18.23 24.27
N SER A 646 11.68 -17.70 24.69
CA SER A 646 11.58 -16.90 25.93
C SER A 646 11.01 -17.70 27.09
N LYS A 647 9.98 -18.54 26.90
CA LYS A 647 9.32 -19.20 28.06
C LYS A 647 10.22 -20.21 28.77
N ALA A 648 10.82 -21.13 28.03
CA ALA A 648 11.74 -22.13 28.61
C ALA A 648 13.05 -21.50 29.11
N LEU A 649 13.49 -20.40 28.48
CA LEU A 649 14.71 -19.68 28.86
C LEU A 649 14.51 -18.88 30.14
N LEU A 650 13.50 -18.01 30.19
CA LEU A 650 13.20 -17.17 31.35
C LEU A 650 12.74 -17.99 32.56
N ALA A 651 12.19 -19.20 32.37
CA ALA A 651 11.85 -20.09 33.47
C ALA A 651 13.06 -20.73 34.17
N ASN A 652 14.22 -20.80 33.51
CA ASN A 652 15.42 -21.48 34.01
C ASN A 652 16.53 -20.53 34.47
N VAL A 653 16.33 -19.22 34.34
CA VAL A 653 17.34 -18.20 34.67
C VAL A 653 16.80 -17.29 35.78
N LYS A 654 17.62 -16.99 36.81
CA LYS A 654 17.23 -16.08 37.90
C LYS A 654 17.41 -14.62 37.53
N THR A 655 18.55 -14.27 36.92
CA THR A 655 18.94 -12.90 36.56
C THR A 655 19.42 -12.85 35.11
N LEU A 656 19.07 -11.78 34.39
CA LEU A 656 19.64 -11.45 33.08
C LEU A 656 20.15 -10.01 33.13
N GLY A 657 21.16 -9.68 32.32
CA GLY A 657 21.57 -8.29 32.15
C GLY A 657 20.42 -7.40 31.67
N VAL A 658 20.33 -6.19 32.22
CA VAL A 658 19.29 -5.18 31.89
C VAL A 658 19.14 -5.00 30.37
N SER A 659 20.26 -4.94 29.64
CA SER A 659 20.27 -4.80 28.18
C SER A 659 19.56 -5.97 27.47
N SER A 660 19.77 -7.20 27.92
CA SER A 660 19.14 -8.39 27.34
C SER A 660 17.63 -8.41 27.59
N VAL A 661 17.19 -7.97 28.78
CA VAL A 661 15.76 -7.82 29.10
C VAL A 661 15.13 -6.74 28.22
N VAL A 662 15.76 -5.58 28.08
CA VAL A 662 15.28 -4.48 27.22
C VAL A 662 15.23 -4.91 25.76
N GLU A 663 16.24 -5.62 25.25
CA GLU A 663 16.20 -6.18 23.89
C GLU A 663 15.04 -7.16 23.70
N GLY A 664 14.76 -8.00 24.71
CA GLY A 664 13.60 -8.90 24.72
C GLY A 664 12.25 -8.18 24.74
N ILE A 665 12.12 -7.08 25.49
CA ILE A 665 10.93 -6.21 25.49
C ILE A 665 10.72 -5.54 24.13
N LEU A 666 11.80 -5.19 23.43
CA LEU A 666 11.75 -4.49 22.15
C LEU A 666 11.77 -5.42 20.93
N ILE A 667 11.79 -6.75 21.14
CA ILE A 667 11.89 -7.75 20.09
C ILE A 667 10.68 -7.75 19.13
N GLY A 668 10.92 -8.16 17.89
CA GLY A 668 9.90 -8.38 16.87
C GLY A 668 10.18 -7.61 15.59
N ASP A 669 10.13 -8.31 14.46
CA ASP A 669 10.36 -7.70 13.14
C ASP A 669 9.11 -6.97 12.65
N ILE A 670 9.31 -5.86 11.95
CA ILE A 670 8.19 -5.07 11.43
C ILE A 670 7.88 -5.56 10.03
N SER A 671 6.92 -6.46 9.94
CA SER A 671 6.39 -6.90 8.65
C SER A 671 5.81 -5.71 7.87
N THR A 672 6.08 -5.69 6.56
CA THR A 672 5.58 -4.65 5.64
C THR A 672 5.01 -5.28 4.36
N GLY A 673 4.23 -4.49 3.61
CA GLY A 673 3.64 -4.93 2.34
C GLY A 673 2.77 -6.18 2.49
N ASP A 674 2.93 -7.12 1.56
CA ASP A 674 2.10 -8.34 1.52
C ASP A 674 2.35 -9.26 2.71
N ALA A 675 3.59 -9.38 3.20
CA ALA A 675 3.91 -10.20 4.37
C ALA A 675 3.13 -9.75 5.62
N ARG A 676 2.94 -8.43 5.77
CA ARG A 676 2.13 -7.86 6.86
C ARG A 676 0.66 -8.24 6.73
N ILE A 677 0.12 -8.12 5.52
CA ILE A 677 -1.28 -8.44 5.26
C ILE A 677 -1.52 -9.94 5.49
N GLU A 678 -0.59 -10.80 5.04
CA GLU A 678 -0.66 -12.24 5.31
C GLU A 678 -0.63 -12.56 6.81
N ALA A 679 0.25 -11.89 7.58
CA ALA A 679 0.32 -12.07 9.02
C ALA A 679 -0.97 -11.60 9.71
N ALA A 680 -1.47 -10.41 9.37
CA ALA A 680 -2.73 -9.87 9.91
C ALA A 680 -3.94 -10.75 9.56
N TYR A 681 -3.97 -11.30 8.34
CA TYR A 681 -5.03 -12.20 7.90
C TYR A 681 -4.97 -13.55 8.63
N THR A 682 -3.76 -14.12 8.79
CA THR A 682 -3.54 -15.34 9.58
C THR A 682 -4.05 -15.16 11.01
N ASP A 683 -3.66 -14.06 11.63
CA ASP A 683 -4.05 -13.68 12.99
C ASP A 683 -5.58 -13.53 13.14
N SER A 684 -6.24 -12.93 12.14
CA SER A 684 -7.71 -12.79 12.15
C SER A 684 -8.48 -14.12 12.12
N ILE A 685 -7.87 -15.21 11.66
CA ILE A 685 -8.48 -16.54 11.57
C ILE A 685 -8.18 -17.37 12.82
N VAL A 686 -6.93 -17.36 13.30
CA VAL A 686 -6.47 -18.27 14.36
C VAL A 686 -6.89 -17.81 15.75
N GLN A 687 -7.19 -16.52 15.95
CA GLN A 687 -7.63 -15.90 17.22
C GLN A 687 -6.72 -16.12 18.44
N ASN A 688 -5.54 -16.72 18.26
CA ASN A 688 -4.52 -16.84 19.30
C ASN A 688 -3.61 -15.61 19.32
N PRO A 689 -3.03 -15.23 20.48
CA PRO A 689 -2.08 -14.15 20.56
C PRO A 689 -0.90 -14.38 19.62
N PHE A 690 -0.42 -13.33 18.97
CA PHE A 690 0.74 -13.40 18.09
C PHE A 690 1.99 -13.76 18.90
N ASP A 691 2.79 -14.73 18.42
CA ASP A 691 3.92 -15.33 19.15
C ASP A 691 4.87 -14.25 19.74
N GLU A 692 5.14 -13.16 19.01
CA GLU A 692 6.03 -12.08 19.47
C GLU A 692 5.47 -11.26 20.63
N ILE A 693 4.15 -11.07 20.72
CA ILE A 693 3.52 -10.36 21.84
C ILE A 693 3.72 -11.17 23.12
N VAL A 694 3.44 -12.47 23.05
CA VAL A 694 3.62 -13.42 24.16
C VAL A 694 5.06 -13.42 24.65
N ILE A 695 6.02 -13.35 23.74
CA ILE A 695 7.44 -13.24 24.07
C ILE A 695 7.71 -11.94 24.83
N ARG A 696 7.26 -10.79 24.33
CA ARG A 696 7.47 -9.49 25.00
C ARG A 696 6.83 -9.45 26.39
N ASP A 697 5.62 -9.98 26.52
CA ASP A 697 4.91 -10.05 27.80
C ASP A 697 5.67 -10.90 28.83
N GLN A 698 6.32 -11.98 28.39
CA GLN A 698 7.18 -12.78 29.27
C GLN A 698 8.43 -12.01 29.73
N TYR A 699 9.04 -11.21 28.87
CA TYR A 699 10.18 -10.36 29.28
C TYR A 699 9.76 -9.23 30.22
N ILE A 700 8.60 -8.60 29.98
CA ILE A 700 8.03 -7.59 30.88
C ILE A 700 7.76 -8.23 32.25
N TRP A 701 7.09 -9.39 32.26
CA TRP A 701 6.80 -10.12 33.49
C TRP A 701 8.08 -10.53 34.23
N PHE A 702 9.08 -11.06 33.52
CA PHE A 702 10.38 -11.40 34.10
C PHE A 702 11.08 -10.19 34.71
N GLY A 703 11.06 -9.05 34.02
CA GLY A 703 11.61 -7.79 34.51
C GLY A 703 10.93 -7.32 35.80
N MET A 704 9.61 -7.49 35.92
CA MET A 704 8.85 -7.15 37.14
C MET A 704 9.15 -8.06 38.35
N GLN A 705 9.75 -9.24 38.13
CA GLN A 705 10.17 -10.14 39.21
C GLN A 705 11.59 -9.85 39.73
N GLN A 706 12.33 -8.93 39.10
CA GLN A 706 13.68 -8.56 39.53
C GLN A 706 13.66 -7.62 40.76
N PRO A 707 14.78 -7.47 41.49
CA PRO A 707 14.89 -6.50 42.58
C PRO A 707 14.59 -5.07 42.11
N ASP A 708 14.02 -4.24 42.99
CA ASP A 708 13.58 -2.87 42.65
C ASP A 708 14.66 -2.02 41.96
N GLU A 709 15.94 -2.16 42.35
CA GLU A 709 17.07 -1.47 41.72
C GLU A 709 17.21 -1.84 40.23
N GLU A 710 17.04 -3.12 39.89
CA GLU A 710 17.10 -3.60 38.51
C GLU A 710 15.85 -3.23 37.72
N VAL A 711 14.66 -3.28 38.32
CA VAL A 711 13.42 -2.83 37.68
C VAL A 711 13.52 -1.37 37.26
N ASN A 712 14.05 -0.52 38.14
CA ASN A 712 14.28 0.89 37.83
C ASN A 712 15.38 1.06 36.78
N ALA A 713 16.45 0.27 36.80
CA ALA A 713 17.47 0.28 35.74
C ALA A 713 16.89 -0.10 34.36
N ILE A 714 15.95 -1.07 34.30
CA ILE A 714 15.22 -1.41 33.07
C ILE A 714 14.39 -0.22 32.59
N SER A 715 13.65 0.43 33.50
CA SER A 715 12.85 1.63 33.20
C SER A 715 13.71 2.77 32.65
N ASP A 716 14.83 3.08 33.31
CA ASP A 716 15.77 4.12 32.90
C ASP A 716 16.39 3.82 31.53
N GLN A 717 16.76 2.56 31.28
CA GLN A 717 17.28 2.16 29.98
C GLN A 717 16.21 2.27 28.87
N LEU A 718 14.95 1.93 29.14
CA LEU A 718 13.84 2.11 28.21
C LEU A 718 13.60 3.59 27.87
N LEU A 719 13.60 4.47 28.88
CA LEU A 719 13.48 5.92 28.70
C LEU A 719 14.67 6.49 27.90
N LEU A 720 15.89 6.02 28.17
CA LEU A 720 17.09 6.39 27.42
C LEU A 720 16.98 5.99 25.95
N VAL A 721 16.53 4.78 25.65
CA VAL A 721 16.30 4.33 24.26
C VAL A 721 15.23 5.20 23.59
N ASN A 722 14.14 5.54 24.27
CA ASN A 722 13.12 6.42 23.70
C ASN A 722 13.65 7.83 23.40
N LYS A 723 14.50 8.38 24.28
CA LYS A 723 15.18 9.66 24.06
C LYS A 723 16.07 9.61 22.82
N GLN A 724 16.90 8.58 22.69
CA GLN A 724 17.75 8.38 21.52
C GLN A 724 16.94 8.25 20.21
N LEU A 725 15.79 7.57 20.23
CA LEU A 725 14.88 7.49 19.09
C LEU A 725 14.33 8.86 18.70
N THR A 726 13.96 9.66 19.71
CA THR A 726 13.42 11.02 19.51
C THR A 726 14.48 11.96 18.93
N GLU A 727 15.71 11.93 19.45
CA GLU A 727 16.83 12.74 18.98
C GLU A 727 17.26 12.34 17.56
N LYS A 728 17.33 11.03 17.29
CA LYS A 728 17.70 10.51 15.97
C LYS A 728 16.68 10.87 14.89
N LYS A 729 15.39 10.82 15.22
CA LYS A 729 14.31 11.04 14.25
C LYS A 729 13.09 11.70 14.91
N PRO A 730 13.11 13.04 15.06
CA PRO A 730 12.04 13.75 15.76
C PRO A 730 10.70 13.71 15.03
N ARG A 731 10.69 13.48 13.70
CA ARG A 731 9.48 13.28 12.91
C ARG A 731 9.53 11.91 12.24
N TYR A 732 8.52 11.09 12.50
CA TYR A 732 8.43 9.74 11.96
C TYR A 732 7.02 9.44 11.44
N PHE A 733 6.92 8.48 10.52
CA PHE A 733 5.65 8.05 9.96
C PHE A 733 4.97 7.02 10.86
N GLU A 734 3.65 6.97 10.83
CA GLU A 734 2.91 5.91 11.50
C GLU A 734 3.37 4.52 11.00
N ASN A 735 3.48 3.59 11.94
CA ASN A 735 3.94 2.20 11.77
C ASN A 735 5.38 2.00 11.26
N CYS A 736 6.21 3.05 11.20
CA CYS A 736 7.63 2.88 10.94
C CYS A 736 8.36 2.25 12.13
N ARG A 737 9.64 1.91 11.94
CA ARG A 737 10.49 1.32 12.99
C ARG A 737 10.54 2.12 14.27
N GLU A 738 10.72 3.43 14.15
CA GLU A 738 10.77 4.32 15.31
C GLU A 738 9.44 4.34 16.06
N HIS A 739 8.30 4.45 15.36
CA HIS A 739 6.97 4.41 15.96
C HIS A 739 6.72 3.11 16.73
N ARG A 740 7.06 1.96 16.14
CA ARG A 740 6.84 0.62 16.73
C ARG A 740 7.68 0.42 17.98
N LEU A 741 8.95 0.82 17.95
CA LEU A 741 9.81 0.73 19.14
C LEU A 741 9.32 1.64 20.27
N LYS A 742 8.96 2.89 19.96
CA LYS A 742 8.38 3.80 20.95
C LYS A 742 7.08 3.26 21.57
N MET A 743 6.24 2.64 20.75
CA MET A 743 5.01 1.99 21.21
C MET A 743 5.29 0.84 22.19
N ARG A 744 6.27 -0.01 21.89
CA ARG A 744 6.71 -1.10 22.79
C ARG A 744 7.26 -0.56 24.11
N ILE A 745 8.07 0.51 24.05
CA ILE A 745 8.60 1.17 25.25
C ILE A 745 7.47 1.71 26.13
N ALA A 746 6.56 2.50 25.54
CA ALA A 746 5.43 3.08 26.27
C ALA A 746 4.51 2.00 26.86
N ARG A 747 4.26 0.91 26.11
CA ARG A 747 3.49 -0.25 26.58
C ARG A 747 4.16 -0.92 27.77
N ALA A 748 5.47 -1.21 27.69
CA ALA A 748 6.21 -1.86 28.76
C ALA A 748 6.20 -1.02 30.04
N LEU A 749 6.52 0.27 29.95
CA LEU A 749 6.51 1.18 31.10
C LEU A 749 5.13 1.29 31.76
N LEU A 750 4.06 1.33 30.96
CA LEU A 750 2.69 1.38 31.49
C LEU A 750 2.26 0.08 32.16
N LEU A 751 2.65 -1.08 31.64
CA LEU A 751 2.39 -2.37 32.29
C LEU A 751 3.21 -2.54 33.58
N MET A 752 4.41 -1.96 33.63
CA MET A 752 5.29 -1.96 34.81
C MET A 752 4.97 -0.85 35.83
N GLN A 753 3.92 -0.05 35.63
CA GLN A 753 3.62 1.15 36.44
C GLN A 753 3.53 0.91 37.96
N GLY A 754 3.25 -0.32 38.42
CA GLY A 754 3.21 -0.66 39.85
C GLY A 754 4.58 -0.95 40.49
N HIS A 755 5.65 -1.05 39.68
CA HIS A 755 6.99 -1.48 40.12
C HIS A 755 8.09 -0.44 39.81
N ILE A 756 7.77 0.65 39.10
CA ILE A 756 8.76 1.67 38.70
C ILE A 756 8.58 2.96 39.51
N ASN A 757 9.70 3.64 39.76
CA ASN A 757 9.72 4.91 40.46
C ASN A 757 9.45 6.10 39.52
N TRP A 758 9.01 7.22 40.10
CA TRP A 758 8.84 8.48 39.39
C TRP A 758 10.19 9.01 38.85
N SER A 759 10.18 9.47 37.60
CA SER A 759 11.33 10.12 36.95
C SER A 759 10.89 11.39 36.21
N GLN A 760 11.66 12.47 36.33
CA GLN A 760 11.40 13.73 35.62
C GLN A 760 11.48 13.57 34.09
N GLU A 761 12.23 12.58 33.60
CA GLU A 761 12.34 12.33 32.16
C GLU A 761 10.98 11.91 31.56
N LEU A 762 10.03 11.40 32.36
CA LEU A 762 8.68 11.09 31.90
C LEU A 762 7.94 12.32 31.35
N TRP A 763 8.19 13.52 31.90
CA TRP A 763 7.63 14.76 31.34
C TRP A 763 8.21 15.07 29.96
N ASN A 764 9.53 14.95 29.80
CA ASN A 764 10.20 15.13 28.51
C ASN A 764 9.67 14.13 27.46
N THR A 765 9.40 12.91 27.90
CA THR A 765 8.88 11.81 27.10
C THR A 765 7.44 12.08 26.65
N LEU A 766 6.56 12.48 27.58
CA LEU A 766 5.17 12.85 27.31
C LEU A 766 5.05 14.05 26.36
N LEU A 767 5.89 15.07 26.56
CA LEU A 767 5.85 16.32 25.81
C LEU A 767 6.59 16.25 24.46
N ALA A 768 6.98 15.05 24.01
CA ALA A 768 7.59 14.86 22.70
C ALA A 768 6.65 15.37 21.57
N PRO A 769 7.12 16.27 20.69
CA PRO A 769 6.23 17.08 19.85
C PRO A 769 5.55 16.33 18.69
N CYS A 770 6.02 15.14 18.33
CA CYS A 770 5.59 14.42 17.14
C CYS A 770 5.14 12.98 17.44
N ASP A 771 4.92 12.65 18.72
CA ASP A 771 4.45 11.32 19.07
C ASP A 771 2.99 11.10 18.67
N GLN A 772 2.69 9.89 18.22
CA GLN A 772 1.35 9.49 17.81
C GLN A 772 0.46 9.28 19.04
N LEU A 773 -0.86 9.38 18.85
CA LEU A 773 -1.82 9.35 19.96
C LEU A 773 -1.75 8.08 20.81
N ASN A 774 -1.46 6.93 20.21
CA ASN A 774 -1.27 5.67 20.94
C ASN A 774 -0.13 5.76 21.99
N ILE A 775 0.97 6.45 21.67
CA ILE A 775 2.11 6.67 22.55
C ILE A 775 1.78 7.75 23.57
N SER A 776 1.26 8.90 23.11
CA SER A 776 0.91 10.02 24.00
C SER A 776 -0.12 9.59 25.05
N TYR A 777 -1.16 8.85 24.69
CA TYR A 777 -2.15 8.36 25.64
C TYR A 777 -1.56 7.42 26.70
N MET A 778 -0.63 6.53 26.32
CA MET A 778 0.04 5.67 27.29
C MET A 778 0.90 6.47 28.27
N TYR A 779 1.64 7.48 27.79
CA TYR A 779 2.41 8.37 28.67
C TYR A 779 1.52 9.30 29.51
N GLU A 780 0.38 9.78 28.99
CA GLU A 780 -0.60 10.56 29.75
C GLU A 780 -1.11 9.75 30.95
N CYS A 781 -1.47 8.47 30.74
CA CYS A 781 -1.84 7.56 31.83
C CYS A 781 -0.68 7.29 32.79
N LEU A 782 0.51 6.97 32.26
CA LEU A 782 1.67 6.63 33.08
C LEU A 782 2.09 7.78 34.01
N VAL A 783 2.19 8.99 33.47
CA VAL A 783 2.54 10.19 34.24
C VAL A 783 1.46 10.46 35.29
N ALA A 784 0.18 10.36 34.94
CA ALA A 784 -0.91 10.57 35.88
C ALA A 784 -0.90 9.55 37.05
N THR A 785 -0.50 8.30 36.81
CA THR A 785 -0.37 7.27 37.85
C THR A 785 0.84 7.48 38.75
N LEU A 786 2.00 7.81 38.19
CA LEU A 786 3.29 7.83 38.92
C LEU A 786 3.60 9.15 39.64
N LEU A 787 2.83 10.21 39.39
CA LEU A 787 3.07 11.52 40.01
C LEU A 787 3.06 11.43 41.55
N PRO A 788 4.15 11.83 42.25
CA PRO A 788 4.23 11.69 43.70
C PRO A 788 3.27 12.60 44.47
N SER A 789 3.00 13.80 43.93
CA SER A 789 2.12 14.78 44.57
C SER A 789 1.55 15.80 43.56
N LEU A 790 0.51 16.53 43.98
CA LEU A 790 -0.12 17.57 43.16
C LEU A 790 0.86 18.71 42.79
N GLN A 791 1.87 18.97 43.63
CA GLN A 791 2.83 20.05 43.41
C GLN A 791 3.60 19.88 42.08
N TYR A 792 4.01 18.65 41.75
CA TYR A 792 4.69 18.34 40.50
C TYR A 792 3.81 18.63 39.27
N LEU A 793 2.50 18.41 39.40
CA LEU A 793 1.55 18.74 38.34
C LEU A 793 1.36 20.26 38.22
N LEU A 794 1.24 20.96 39.34
CA LEU A 794 1.08 22.43 39.36
C LEU A 794 2.29 23.16 38.74
N GLU A 795 3.50 22.68 38.98
CA GLU A 795 4.72 23.22 38.37
C GLU A 795 4.69 23.15 36.83
N GLN A 796 4.16 22.05 36.28
CA GLN A 796 3.99 21.91 34.82
C GLN A 796 2.83 22.73 34.27
N ILE A 797 1.73 22.84 35.03
CA ILE A 797 0.59 23.69 34.66
C ILE A 797 1.01 25.15 34.47
N GLN A 798 1.91 25.66 35.32
CA GLN A 798 2.40 27.04 35.20
C GLN A 798 3.13 27.32 33.89
N GLN A 799 3.65 26.28 33.21
CA GLN A 799 4.39 26.41 31.95
C GLN A 799 3.50 26.20 30.71
N ILE A 800 2.20 25.92 30.88
CA ILE A 800 1.30 25.51 29.79
C ILE A 800 1.21 26.55 28.65
N GLU A 801 1.31 27.84 28.95
CA GLU A 801 1.28 28.92 27.95
C GLU A 801 2.49 28.90 27.01
N GLN A 802 3.62 28.36 27.45
CA GLN A 802 4.86 28.26 26.67
C GLN A 802 4.87 27.03 25.76
N LEU A 803 3.92 26.11 25.95
CA LEU A 803 3.85 24.84 25.23
C LEU A 803 3.04 24.94 23.94
N LYS A 804 3.32 24.04 23.00
CA LYS A 804 2.55 23.92 21.76
C LYS A 804 1.13 23.40 22.05
N PRO A 805 0.13 23.70 21.21
CA PRO A 805 -1.24 23.26 21.44
C PRO A 805 -1.40 21.75 21.67
N THR A 806 -0.63 20.90 20.99
CA THR A 806 -0.66 19.45 21.20
C THR A 806 -0.16 19.03 22.59
N GLN A 807 0.89 19.68 23.08
CA GLN A 807 1.44 19.49 24.42
C GLN A 807 0.48 19.99 25.51
N GLN A 808 -0.15 21.14 25.28
CA GLN A 808 -1.18 21.68 26.18
C GLN A 808 -2.34 20.69 26.36
N VAL A 809 -2.80 20.06 25.27
CA VAL A 809 -3.86 19.05 25.33
C VAL A 809 -3.44 17.84 26.17
N SER A 810 -2.19 17.38 26.06
CA SER A 810 -1.68 16.29 26.90
C SER A 810 -1.59 16.66 28.38
N ILE A 811 -1.18 17.87 28.73
CA ILE A 811 -1.20 18.33 30.14
C ILE A 811 -2.62 18.37 30.68
N ILE A 812 -3.57 18.93 29.93
CA ILE A 812 -4.99 18.95 30.34
C ILE A 812 -5.53 17.53 30.53
N SER A 813 -5.10 16.59 29.69
CA SER A 813 -5.38 15.16 29.86
C SER A 813 -4.82 14.61 31.18
N VAL A 814 -3.55 14.85 31.48
CA VAL A 814 -2.92 14.41 32.73
C VAL A 814 -3.63 15.00 33.95
N ILE A 815 -4.07 16.27 33.90
CA ILE A 815 -4.86 16.88 34.97
C ILE A 815 -6.15 16.10 35.20
N HIS A 816 -6.87 15.78 34.13
CA HIS A 816 -8.09 15.00 34.19
C HIS A 816 -7.86 13.62 34.83
N LEU A 817 -6.86 12.90 34.32
CA LEU A 817 -6.53 11.54 34.76
C LEU A 817 -6.06 11.53 36.22
N TYR A 818 -5.16 12.44 36.60
CA TYR A 818 -4.66 12.58 37.97
C TYR A 818 -5.81 12.91 38.94
N CYS A 819 -6.69 13.84 38.58
CA CYS A 819 -7.85 14.19 39.41
C CYS A 819 -8.74 12.98 39.69
N LEU A 820 -9.04 12.20 38.65
CA LEU A 820 -9.93 11.06 38.78
C LEU A 820 -9.28 9.87 39.51
N HIS A 821 -7.99 9.63 39.29
CA HIS A 821 -7.22 8.58 39.94
C HIS A 821 -7.02 8.87 41.44
N ASN A 822 -6.63 10.10 41.79
CA ASN A 822 -6.32 10.51 43.16
C ASN A 822 -7.50 11.18 43.88
N TRP A 823 -8.73 10.97 43.41
CA TRP A 823 -9.93 11.70 43.87
C TRP A 823 -10.11 11.69 45.39
N LYS A 824 -9.82 10.56 46.06
CA LYS A 824 -9.98 10.42 47.52
C LYS A 824 -8.99 11.27 48.33
N ASN A 825 -7.87 11.67 47.71
CA ASN A 825 -6.79 12.40 48.38
C ASN A 825 -6.84 13.91 48.11
N LEU A 826 -7.71 14.38 47.22
CA LEU A 826 -7.82 15.79 46.84
C LEU A 826 -8.72 16.56 47.81
N GLN A 827 -8.24 17.70 48.26
CA GLN A 827 -9.02 18.64 49.09
C GLN A 827 -9.78 19.64 48.21
N THR A 828 -10.77 20.33 48.80
CA THR A 828 -11.54 21.39 48.12
C THR A 828 -10.64 22.48 47.54
N ASP A 829 -9.61 22.89 48.28
CA ASP A 829 -8.63 23.90 47.86
C ASP A 829 -7.81 23.47 46.63
N ASP A 830 -7.53 22.17 46.52
CA ASP A 830 -6.79 21.62 45.37
C ASP A 830 -7.64 21.68 44.10
N LEU A 831 -8.92 21.33 44.21
CA LEU A 831 -9.88 21.39 43.11
C LEU A 831 -10.14 22.83 42.66
N GLU A 832 -10.16 23.79 43.59
CA GLU A 832 -10.27 25.22 43.28
C GLU A 832 -9.04 25.73 42.51
N LYS A 833 -7.83 25.38 42.96
CA LYS A 833 -6.57 25.69 42.24
C LYS A 833 -6.61 25.13 40.82
N ILE A 834 -6.91 23.83 40.66
CA ILE A 834 -6.98 23.19 39.33
C ILE A 834 -8.03 23.86 38.45
N SER A 835 -9.20 24.19 39.00
CA SER A 835 -10.29 24.82 38.25
C SER A 835 -9.90 26.23 37.77
N SER A 836 -9.26 27.02 38.63
CA SER A 836 -8.77 28.36 38.26
C SER A 836 -7.71 28.32 37.16
N PHE A 837 -6.83 27.32 37.14
CA PHE A 837 -5.83 27.13 36.09
C PHE A 837 -6.42 26.67 34.75
N LEU A 838 -7.44 25.80 34.77
CA LEU A 838 -8.07 25.32 33.54
C LEU A 838 -8.98 26.37 32.88
N LEU A 839 -9.54 27.29 33.66
CA LEU A 839 -10.54 28.26 33.20
C LEU A 839 -10.05 29.14 32.02
N PRO A 840 -8.85 29.75 32.04
CA PRO A 840 -8.32 30.51 30.89
C PRO A 840 -8.27 29.69 29.59
N HIS A 841 -7.96 28.39 29.68
CA HIS A 841 -7.83 27.51 28.53
C HIS A 841 -9.15 27.14 27.88
N THR A 842 -10.29 27.31 28.58
CA THR A 842 -11.63 27.14 27.98
C THR A 842 -11.92 28.13 26.86
N MET A 843 -11.18 29.25 26.80
CA MET A 843 -11.35 30.35 25.83
C MET A 843 -10.16 30.52 24.87
N GLY A 844 -9.16 29.63 24.91
CA GLY A 844 -7.96 29.69 24.07
C GLY A 844 -8.17 29.68 22.55
N ALA A 845 -7.14 30.01 21.78
CA ALA A 845 -7.24 30.10 20.31
C ALA A 845 -7.43 28.72 19.63
N HIS A 846 -6.84 27.65 20.19
CA HIS A 846 -6.87 26.31 19.62
C HIS A 846 -8.14 25.55 20.03
N PHE A 847 -8.88 25.02 19.05
CA PHE A 847 -10.18 24.37 19.27
C PHE A 847 -10.10 23.15 20.19
N GLN A 848 -9.15 22.24 19.98
CA GLN A 848 -9.07 21.01 20.78
C GLN A 848 -8.68 21.28 22.22
N THR A 849 -7.79 22.25 22.45
CA THR A 849 -7.36 22.66 23.80
C THR A 849 -8.54 23.24 24.58
N ARG A 850 -9.30 24.14 23.95
CA ARG A 850 -10.54 24.67 24.53
C ARG A 850 -11.56 23.60 24.85
N LEU A 851 -11.86 22.75 23.87
CA LEU A 851 -12.87 21.71 24.00
C LEU A 851 -12.50 20.76 25.15
N LEU A 852 -11.26 20.29 25.21
CA LEU A 852 -10.82 19.40 26.28
C LEU A 852 -10.86 20.10 27.64
N ALA A 853 -10.38 21.35 27.75
CA ALA A 853 -10.46 22.10 29.02
C ALA A 853 -11.91 22.25 29.52
N GLN A 854 -12.85 22.55 28.61
CA GLN A 854 -14.28 22.62 28.94
C GLN A 854 -14.83 21.27 29.40
N LEU A 855 -14.51 20.18 28.70
CA LEU A 855 -14.98 18.84 29.05
C LEU A 855 -14.40 18.37 30.40
N VAL A 856 -13.12 18.61 30.66
CA VAL A 856 -12.45 18.24 31.92
C VAL A 856 -13.06 19.01 33.09
N LEU A 857 -13.22 20.34 32.97
CA LEU A 857 -13.90 21.14 34.00
C LEU A 857 -15.33 20.68 34.25
N HIS A 858 -16.08 20.38 33.18
CA HIS A 858 -17.43 19.85 33.30
C HIS A 858 -17.44 18.49 34.04
N LYS A 859 -16.53 17.56 33.71
CA LYS A 859 -16.44 16.25 34.38
C LYS A 859 -16.03 16.38 35.85
N ILE A 860 -15.08 17.24 36.19
CA ILE A 860 -14.71 17.53 37.58
C ILE A 860 -15.92 18.10 38.32
N ALA A 861 -16.63 19.07 37.74
CA ALA A 861 -17.81 19.67 38.35
C ALA A 861 -18.94 18.66 38.61
N VAL A 862 -19.22 17.78 37.64
CA VAL A 862 -20.17 16.68 37.81
C VAL A 862 -19.73 15.76 38.94
N LYS A 863 -18.44 15.40 39.02
CA LYS A 863 -17.94 14.52 40.07
C LYS A 863 -18.01 15.16 41.46
N CYS A 864 -17.66 16.45 41.59
CA CYS A 864 -17.85 17.21 42.83
C CYS A 864 -19.30 17.15 43.33
N LYS A 865 -20.26 17.37 42.43
CA LYS A 865 -21.69 17.29 42.74
C LYS A 865 -22.10 15.89 43.20
N THR A 866 -21.65 14.85 42.51
CA THR A 866 -21.96 13.45 42.89
C THR A 866 -21.29 13.02 44.20
N SER A 867 -20.11 13.57 44.52
CA SER A 867 -19.38 13.29 45.76
C SER A 867 -19.76 14.20 46.93
N GLY A 868 -20.66 15.16 46.73
CA GLY A 868 -21.08 16.10 47.78
C GLY A 868 -20.02 17.14 48.16
N ILE A 869 -18.99 17.35 47.33
CA ILE A 869 -17.93 18.34 47.56
C ILE A 869 -18.37 19.69 47.00
N HIS A 870 -18.44 20.72 47.85
CA HIS A 870 -18.81 22.07 47.43
C HIS A 870 -17.56 22.92 47.10
N VAL A 871 -17.30 23.13 45.81
CA VAL A 871 -16.26 24.06 45.33
C VAL A 871 -16.93 25.36 44.84
N PRO A 872 -16.45 26.55 45.24
CA PRO A 872 -17.00 27.82 44.77
C PRO A 872 -17.06 27.92 43.24
N ASN A 873 -18.13 28.51 42.69
CA ASN A 873 -18.34 28.73 41.25
C ASN A 873 -18.42 27.48 40.34
N ILE A 874 -18.23 26.26 40.86
CA ILE A 874 -18.14 25.06 40.02
C ILE A 874 -19.49 24.66 39.39
N GLU A 875 -20.62 24.90 40.08
CA GLU A 875 -21.96 24.60 39.55
C GLU A 875 -22.38 25.60 38.46
N VAL A 876 -21.88 26.84 38.56
CA VAL A 876 -22.03 27.88 37.52
C VAL A 876 -21.23 27.48 36.28
N LEU A 877 -19.99 27.01 36.45
CA LEU A 877 -19.16 26.50 35.36
C LEU A 877 -19.79 25.27 34.68
N ARG A 878 -20.30 24.31 35.46
CA ARG A 878 -21.01 23.12 34.94
C ARG A 878 -22.17 23.53 34.05
N SER A 879 -23.02 24.43 34.54
CA SER A 879 -24.22 24.89 33.83
C SER A 879 -23.85 25.73 32.60
N GLY A 880 -22.86 26.62 32.70
CA GLY A 880 -22.37 27.44 31.59
C GLY A 880 -21.76 26.61 30.45
N ILE A 881 -20.93 25.62 30.78
CA ILE A 881 -20.33 24.72 29.78
C ILE A 881 -21.40 23.84 29.12
N ALA A 882 -22.35 23.31 29.91
CA ALA A 882 -23.46 22.53 29.37
C ALA A 882 -24.33 23.34 28.40
N MET A 883 -24.61 24.61 28.70
CA MET A 883 -25.30 25.51 27.76
C MET A 883 -24.48 25.79 26.50
N THR A 884 -23.16 25.99 26.65
CA THR A 884 -22.26 26.31 25.51
C THR A 884 -22.15 25.15 24.53
N LEU A 885 -22.05 23.91 25.03
CA LEU A 885 -21.93 22.71 24.20
C LEU A 885 -23.30 22.18 23.75
N GLY A 886 -24.37 22.47 24.50
CA GLY A 886 -25.76 22.12 24.17
C GLY A 886 -25.93 20.63 23.89
N SER A 887 -26.66 20.30 22.81
CA SER A 887 -26.89 18.91 22.38
C SER A 887 -25.61 18.17 21.94
N LYS A 888 -24.50 18.88 21.73
CA LYS A 888 -23.21 18.25 21.37
C LYS A 888 -22.44 17.75 22.59
N LEU A 889 -22.82 18.12 23.81
CA LEU A 889 -22.14 17.67 25.03
C LEU A 889 -22.09 16.14 25.09
N THR A 890 -23.23 15.47 24.89
CA THR A 890 -23.33 13.99 24.87
C THR A 890 -22.46 13.35 23.79
N LYS A 891 -22.28 14.02 22.65
CA LYS A 891 -21.38 13.58 21.57
C LYS A 891 -19.90 13.75 21.95
N PHE A 892 -19.57 14.77 22.73
CA PHE A 892 -18.21 15.04 23.19
C PHE A 892 -17.83 14.30 24.47
N GLU A 893 -18.78 13.73 25.20
CA GLU A 893 -18.49 12.77 26.28
C GLU A 893 -17.81 11.49 25.78
N GLN A 894 -17.87 11.23 24.47
CA GLN A 894 -17.15 10.14 23.78
C GLN A 894 -15.75 10.55 23.30
N GLU A 895 -15.25 11.72 23.72
CA GLU A 895 -13.87 12.13 23.43
C GLU A 895 -12.87 11.18 24.13
N THR A 896 -11.79 10.84 23.44
CA THR A 896 -10.92 9.72 23.81
C THR A 896 -10.19 9.93 25.13
N ARG A 897 -9.70 11.15 25.40
CA ARG A 897 -9.01 11.47 26.66
C ARG A 897 -9.93 11.47 27.86
N ILE A 898 -11.22 11.69 27.65
CA ILE A 898 -12.24 11.48 28.70
C ILE A 898 -12.41 9.98 28.99
N ILE A 899 -12.35 9.12 27.98
CA ILE A 899 -12.46 7.65 28.15
C ILE A 899 -11.21 7.06 28.82
N LEU A 900 -10.04 7.70 28.68
CA LEU A 900 -8.78 7.21 29.29
C LEU A 900 -8.88 7.02 30.81
N SER A 901 -9.71 7.81 31.52
CA SER A 901 -9.87 7.64 32.96
C SER A 901 -10.52 6.30 33.33
N ASP A 902 -11.43 5.81 32.49
CA ASP A 902 -12.05 4.50 32.70
C ASP A 902 -11.08 3.36 32.34
N VAL A 903 -10.23 3.59 31.34
CA VAL A 903 -9.17 2.63 30.93
C VAL A 903 -8.12 2.45 32.04
N MET A 904 -7.78 3.53 32.74
CA MET A 904 -6.84 3.48 33.89
C MET A 904 -7.34 2.64 35.06
N LEU A 905 -8.65 2.37 35.17
CA LEU A 905 -9.19 1.47 36.20
C LEU A 905 -8.78 0.01 35.98
N HIS A 906 -8.20 -0.32 34.82
CA HIS A 906 -7.73 -1.65 34.43
C HIS A 906 -6.22 -1.65 34.14
N PRO A 907 -5.35 -1.46 35.15
CA PRO A 907 -3.92 -1.23 34.94
C PRO A 907 -3.23 -2.35 34.16
N ALA A 908 -3.61 -3.61 34.38
CA ALA A 908 -3.05 -4.79 33.72
C ALA A 908 -3.32 -4.86 32.20
N THR A 909 -4.37 -4.20 31.70
CA THR A 909 -4.76 -4.22 30.27
C THR A 909 -4.82 -2.82 29.65
N SER A 910 -4.52 -1.78 30.44
CA SER A 910 -4.65 -0.37 30.06
C SER A 910 -3.89 -0.02 28.79
N ALA A 911 -2.64 -0.46 28.68
CA ALA A 911 -1.79 -0.22 27.50
C ALA A 911 -2.41 -0.81 26.23
N ASP A 912 -2.84 -2.07 26.30
CA ASP A 912 -3.40 -2.75 25.15
C ASP A 912 -4.80 -2.25 24.78
N LEU A 913 -5.62 -1.80 25.75
CA LEU A 913 -6.88 -1.10 25.47
C LEU A 913 -6.63 0.19 24.68
N ILE A 914 -5.59 0.95 25.02
CA ILE A 914 -5.18 2.17 24.29
C ILE A 914 -4.72 1.82 22.87
N LEU A 915 -3.92 0.77 22.71
CA LEU A 915 -3.49 0.29 21.40
C LEU A 915 -4.69 -0.19 20.56
N TYR A 916 -5.64 -0.89 21.18
CA TYR A 916 -6.87 -1.30 20.52
C TYR A 916 -7.72 -0.08 20.10
N MET A 917 -8.00 0.87 21.00
CA MET A 917 -8.86 2.01 20.66
C MET A 917 -8.29 2.89 19.55
N THR A 918 -6.96 3.01 19.47
CA THR A 918 -6.25 3.85 18.49
C THR A 918 -6.00 3.16 17.15
N ASN A 919 -6.52 1.93 16.96
CA ASN A 919 -6.26 1.09 15.80
C ASN A 919 -4.76 0.91 15.55
N ALA A 920 -4.01 0.64 16.64
CA ALA A 920 -2.63 0.22 16.54
C ALA A 920 -2.53 -1.11 15.78
N PRO A 921 -1.33 -1.43 15.29
CA PRO A 921 -1.04 -2.70 14.67
C PRO A 921 -1.45 -3.94 15.47
N PHE A 922 -1.97 -4.96 14.76
CA PHE A 922 -2.44 -6.20 15.38
C PHE A 922 -1.39 -6.96 16.21
N ASP A 923 -0.12 -6.78 15.85
CA ASP A 923 1.06 -7.43 16.39
C ASP A 923 1.75 -6.61 17.49
N GLU A 924 1.08 -5.61 18.07
CA GLU A 924 1.59 -4.77 19.15
C GLU A 924 0.77 -4.81 20.45
N TYR A 925 -0.38 -5.50 20.46
CA TYR A 925 -1.24 -5.60 21.65
C TYR A 925 -1.97 -6.94 21.73
N ASP A 926 -2.25 -7.41 22.94
CA ASP A 926 -3.00 -8.65 23.15
C ASP A 926 -4.47 -8.46 22.74
N LYS A 927 -4.99 -9.37 21.91
CA LYS A 927 -6.38 -9.33 21.43
C LYS A 927 -7.35 -10.11 22.31
N THR A 928 -6.83 -10.97 23.18
CA THR A 928 -7.64 -11.77 24.11
C THR A 928 -8.13 -10.96 25.31
N ILE A 929 -7.87 -9.65 25.31
CA ILE A 929 -8.28 -8.73 26.35
C ILE A 929 -9.79 -8.73 26.46
N ASN A 930 -10.23 -9.08 27.66
CA ASN A 930 -11.61 -8.92 28.03
C ASN A 930 -11.89 -7.43 28.23
N ILE A 931 -12.49 -6.79 27.22
CA ILE A 931 -12.92 -5.39 27.29
C ILE A 931 -14.21 -5.34 28.12
N PRO A 932 -14.22 -4.64 29.27
CA PRO A 932 -15.43 -4.48 30.08
C PRO A 932 -16.58 -3.87 29.28
N ASP A 933 -17.79 -4.43 29.41
CA ASP A 933 -18.96 -4.03 28.60
C ASP A 933 -19.31 -2.54 28.75
N ASN A 934 -19.04 -1.94 29.92
CA ASN A 934 -19.30 -0.54 30.21
C ASN A 934 -18.47 0.44 29.35
N ILE A 935 -17.24 0.07 28.94
CA ILE A 935 -16.36 0.93 28.13
C ILE A 935 -16.28 0.49 26.66
N LYS A 936 -16.63 -0.76 26.37
CA LYS A 936 -16.52 -1.37 25.04
C LYS A 936 -17.22 -0.57 23.94
N ILE A 937 -18.44 -0.10 24.19
CA ILE A 937 -19.24 0.66 23.22
C ILE A 937 -18.49 1.93 22.78
N ASN A 938 -17.92 2.67 23.73
CA ASN A 938 -17.22 3.92 23.46
C ASN A 938 -15.89 3.69 22.73
N ILE A 939 -15.14 2.67 23.17
CA ILE A 939 -13.87 2.27 22.55
C ILE A 939 -14.09 1.81 21.10
N ASP A 940 -15.07 0.94 20.84
CA ASP A 940 -15.37 0.43 19.50
C ASP A 940 -15.89 1.54 18.58
N ALA A 941 -16.72 2.45 19.10
CA ALA A 941 -17.19 3.61 18.35
C ALA A 941 -16.01 4.49 17.91
N TYR A 942 -15.08 4.81 18.84
CA TYR A 942 -13.90 5.60 18.51
C TYR A 942 -13.00 4.87 17.50
N ARG A 943 -12.69 3.59 17.72
CA ARG A 943 -11.85 2.79 16.82
C ARG A 943 -12.41 2.81 15.39
N LYS A 944 -13.73 2.66 15.21
CA LYS A 944 -14.40 2.76 13.91
C LYS A 944 -14.19 4.13 13.25
N THR A 945 -14.27 5.22 14.01
CA THR A 945 -14.00 6.57 13.44
C THR A 945 -12.56 6.73 12.98
N VAL A 946 -11.59 6.17 13.72
CA VAL A 946 -10.16 6.20 13.35
C VAL A 946 -9.93 5.43 12.06
N ILE A 947 -10.48 4.21 11.95
CA ILE A 947 -10.39 3.38 10.73
C ILE A 947 -10.99 4.12 9.52
N THR A 948 -12.17 4.74 9.70
CA THR A 948 -12.86 5.48 8.63
C THR A 948 -12.08 6.71 8.17
N ARG A 949 -11.47 7.47 9.09
CA ARG A 949 -10.62 8.62 8.75
C ARG A 949 -9.37 8.21 7.98
N LYS A 950 -8.79 7.05 8.29
CA LYS A 950 -7.61 6.51 7.59
C LYS A 950 -7.94 5.98 6.19
N ASN A 951 -9.20 5.60 5.93
CA ASN A 951 -9.65 5.08 4.64
C ASN A 951 -10.92 5.80 4.16
N PRO A 952 -10.81 7.07 3.70
CA PRO A 952 -11.94 7.77 3.12
C PRO A 952 -12.23 7.18 1.73
N LEU A 953 -13.03 6.11 1.69
CA LEU A 953 -13.93 5.69 0.59
C LEU A 953 -14.51 4.31 0.90
N THR A 954 -15.69 4.33 1.50
CA THR A 954 -16.76 3.39 1.16
C THR A 954 -17.98 4.29 1.07
N VAL A 955 -18.42 4.62 -0.14
CA VAL A 955 -19.75 5.20 -0.33
C VAL A 955 -20.71 4.09 0.06
N ALA A 956 -21.12 4.08 1.33
CA ALA A 956 -22.35 3.44 1.72
C ALA A 956 -23.46 4.20 1.01
N HIS A 957 -24.00 3.62 -0.07
CA HIS A 957 -25.36 3.91 -0.46
C HIS A 957 -26.25 3.63 0.76
N GLN A 958 -27.02 4.63 1.18
CA GLN A 958 -27.88 4.72 2.37
C GLN A 958 -27.24 5.39 3.60
N LEU A 959 -27.21 6.72 3.58
CA LEU A 959 -27.72 7.62 4.62
C LEU A 959 -27.74 9.04 4.03
N PRO A 960 -28.74 9.90 4.34
CA PRO A 960 -28.76 11.28 3.83
C PRO A 960 -27.45 11.98 4.21
N MET A 961 -26.81 12.62 3.23
CA MET A 961 -25.66 13.48 3.45
C MET A 961 -26.06 14.66 4.36
N GLU A 962 -25.94 14.48 5.66
CA GLU A 962 -25.38 15.54 6.49
C GLU A 962 -23.88 15.28 6.58
N MET A 963 -23.15 15.72 5.54
CA MET A 963 -21.72 15.95 5.67
C MET A 963 -21.56 16.99 6.79
N THR A 964 -21.27 16.49 7.99
CA THR A 964 -20.91 17.34 9.12
C THR A 964 -19.61 18.06 8.77
N ASN A 965 -19.74 19.31 8.33
CA ASN A 965 -18.67 20.30 8.41
C ASN A 965 -18.18 20.33 9.87
N LEU A 966 -17.12 19.58 10.17
CA LEU A 966 -16.46 19.51 11.47
C LEU A 966 -15.61 20.75 11.77
N ASN A 967 -15.62 21.76 10.90
CA ASN A 967 -14.99 23.06 11.11
C ASN A 967 -16.05 24.16 11.25
N VAL A 968 -16.84 24.11 12.32
CA VAL A 968 -17.61 25.28 12.76
C VAL A 968 -16.82 25.99 13.85
N GLN A 969 -16.06 27.03 13.45
CA GLN A 969 -15.54 28.01 14.37
C GLN A 969 -16.72 28.84 14.90
N ARG A 970 -17.14 28.59 16.15
CA ARG A 970 -17.91 29.55 16.94
C ARG A 970 -17.03 29.92 18.12
N LYS A 971 -16.46 31.13 18.09
CA LYS A 971 -15.95 31.76 19.31
C LYS A 971 -17.14 31.89 20.26
N ALA A 972 -16.98 31.51 21.52
CA ALA A 972 -17.96 31.87 22.55
C ALA A 972 -17.93 33.39 22.71
N ASN A 973 -19.10 34.03 22.78
CA ASN A 973 -19.19 35.46 23.06
C ASN A 973 -18.69 35.72 24.49
N PRO A 974 -17.96 36.82 24.71
CA PRO A 974 -17.64 37.25 26.06
C PRO A 974 -18.92 37.54 26.84
N VAL A 975 -18.89 37.26 28.14
CA VAL A 975 -19.98 37.45 29.13
C VAL A 975 -20.51 38.89 29.18
N ASN A 976 -19.85 39.84 28.51
CA ASN A 976 -20.28 41.25 28.42
C ASN A 976 -21.48 41.50 27.50
N ASP A 977 -21.90 40.55 26.65
CA ASP A 977 -23.10 40.71 25.81
C ASP A 977 -24.42 40.50 26.57
N ILE A 978 -24.36 40.24 27.88
CA ILE A 978 -25.55 40.05 28.74
C ILE A 978 -26.04 41.39 29.32
N PHE A 979 -25.28 42.49 29.15
CA PHE A 979 -25.70 43.81 29.61
C PHE A 979 -26.15 44.69 28.45
N ASN A 980 -27.45 44.94 28.44
CA ASN A 980 -28.11 45.91 27.59
C ASN A 980 -27.78 47.32 28.09
N THR A 981 -26.83 48.00 27.46
CA THR A 981 -26.70 49.45 27.58
C THR A 981 -26.51 50.05 26.19
N ASN A 982 -27.57 50.73 25.74
CA ASN A 982 -27.48 51.78 24.73
C ASN A 982 -26.35 52.73 25.16
N GLU A 983 -25.30 52.86 24.36
CA GLU A 983 -24.58 54.10 24.20
C GLU A 983 -23.64 54.02 23.00
N ASN A 984 -23.73 55.06 22.16
CA ASN A 984 -22.88 55.29 21.02
C ASN A 984 -21.40 55.24 21.42
N ILE A 985 -20.64 54.33 20.82
CA ILE A 985 -19.18 54.39 20.84
C ILE A 985 -18.68 54.47 19.40
N THR A 986 -18.55 55.70 18.92
CA THR A 986 -17.50 56.09 17.98
C THR A 986 -16.13 55.80 18.59
N LYS A 987 -15.25 55.11 17.85
CA LYS A 987 -13.78 55.09 17.96
C LYS A 987 -13.27 54.32 16.74
N GLU A 988 -12.85 54.97 15.66
CA GLU A 988 -11.48 55.51 15.49
C GLU A 988 -10.42 54.65 16.18
N ALA A 989 -9.87 53.72 15.40
CA ALA A 989 -8.50 53.26 15.49
C ALA A 989 -7.97 53.22 14.05
N THR A 990 -7.14 54.18 13.66
CA THR A 990 -6.45 54.21 12.36
C THR A 990 -5.42 53.07 12.32
N PRO A 991 -5.55 52.07 11.44
CA PRO A 991 -4.49 51.10 11.20
C PRO A 991 -3.31 51.81 10.52
N ALA A 992 -2.08 51.39 10.82
CA ALA A 992 -0.89 51.86 10.11
C ALA A 992 -1.08 51.69 8.59
N GLU A 993 -0.97 52.78 7.82
CA GLU A 993 -1.24 52.82 6.38
C GLU A 993 -0.25 51.94 5.60
N GLN A 994 -0.62 50.70 5.31
CA GLN A 994 0.07 49.89 4.30
C GLN A 994 -0.18 50.52 2.93
N ASN A 995 0.90 50.88 2.21
CA ASN A 995 0.88 51.57 0.91
C ASN A 995 1.17 50.63 -0.28
N LEU A 996 0.68 49.39 -0.25
CA LEU A 996 0.87 48.43 -1.34
C LEU A 996 -0.27 48.51 -2.35
N ILE A 997 0.07 48.72 -3.62
CA ILE A 997 -0.85 48.61 -4.76
C ILE A 997 -0.49 47.37 -5.58
N VAL A 998 -1.47 46.51 -5.85
CA VAL A 998 -1.28 45.32 -6.69
C VAL A 998 -1.93 45.54 -8.05
N VAL A 999 -1.16 45.36 -9.13
CA VAL A 999 -1.61 45.57 -10.50
C VAL A 999 -1.74 44.23 -11.20
N ALA A 1000 -2.99 43.84 -11.46
CA ALA A 1000 -3.41 42.61 -12.11
C ALA A 1000 -4.08 42.86 -13.47
N SER A 1001 -3.88 44.04 -14.07
CA SER A 1001 -4.50 44.42 -15.34
C SER A 1001 -4.12 43.55 -16.54
N LEU A 1002 -2.99 42.84 -16.46
CA LEU A 1002 -2.51 41.92 -17.49
C LEU A 1002 -3.01 40.48 -17.32
N ILE A 1003 -3.79 40.16 -16.28
CA ILE A 1003 -4.23 38.80 -15.97
C ILE A 1003 -5.61 38.55 -16.57
N ASP A 1004 -5.77 37.45 -17.32
CA ASP A 1004 -7.00 37.16 -18.05
C ASP A 1004 -7.95 36.22 -17.28
N LYS A 1005 -7.41 35.26 -16.51
CA LYS A 1005 -8.25 34.21 -15.89
C LYS A 1005 -8.94 34.71 -14.63
N LEU A 1006 -10.28 34.70 -14.65
CA LEU A 1006 -11.13 35.09 -13.51
C LEU A 1006 -10.78 34.37 -12.19
N PRO A 1007 -10.43 33.08 -12.16
CA PRO A 1007 -10.00 32.42 -10.92
C PRO A 1007 -8.74 33.03 -10.28
N ASN A 1008 -7.75 33.42 -11.09
CA ASN A 1008 -6.53 34.05 -10.59
C ASN A 1008 -6.83 35.43 -9.98
N LEU A 1009 -7.73 36.18 -10.63
CA LEU A 1009 -8.17 37.51 -10.17
C LEU A 1009 -9.01 37.42 -8.89
N GLY A 1010 -9.93 36.46 -8.79
CA GLY A 1010 -10.74 36.23 -7.59
C GLY A 1010 -9.87 35.77 -6.40
N GLY A 1011 -8.92 34.88 -6.66
CA GLY A 1011 -7.92 34.47 -5.66
C GLY A 1011 -7.03 35.63 -5.20
N LEU A 1012 -6.55 36.46 -6.11
CA LEU A 1012 -5.74 37.65 -5.79
C LEU A 1012 -6.53 38.69 -5.00
N ALA A 1013 -7.79 38.92 -5.33
CA ALA A 1013 -8.67 39.81 -4.56
C ALA A 1013 -8.81 39.34 -3.11
N ARG A 1014 -9.02 38.04 -2.89
CA ARG A 1014 -9.06 37.47 -1.54
C ARG A 1014 -7.74 37.62 -0.79
N THR A 1015 -6.60 37.33 -1.42
CA THR A 1015 -5.29 37.52 -0.78
C THR A 1015 -5.03 38.98 -0.45
N SER A 1016 -5.38 39.89 -1.37
CA SER A 1016 -5.17 41.33 -1.23
C SER A 1016 -5.99 41.90 -0.07
N GLU A 1017 -7.23 41.48 0.08
CA GLU A 1017 -8.11 41.90 1.18
C GLU A 1017 -7.60 41.41 2.53
N VAL A 1018 -7.27 40.12 2.64
CA VAL A 1018 -6.80 39.50 3.89
C VAL A 1018 -5.48 40.10 4.38
N LEU A 1019 -4.60 40.51 3.46
CA LEU A 1019 -3.27 41.05 3.77
C LEU A 1019 -3.21 42.58 3.76
N GLY A 1020 -4.33 43.28 3.63
CA GLY A 1020 -4.40 44.73 3.80
C GLY A 1020 -3.84 45.55 2.61
N VAL A 1021 -3.89 45.02 1.39
CA VAL A 1021 -3.50 45.76 0.18
C VAL A 1021 -4.40 46.98 -0.02
N THR A 1022 -3.81 48.15 -0.27
CA THR A 1022 -4.53 49.43 -0.38
C THR A 1022 -5.44 49.47 -1.59
N THR A 1023 -4.99 48.93 -2.74
CA THR A 1023 -5.74 48.95 -3.99
C THR A 1023 -5.33 47.78 -4.87
N LEU A 1024 -6.33 47.07 -5.41
CA LEU A 1024 -6.15 46.09 -6.47
C LEU A 1024 -6.59 46.71 -7.81
N VAL A 1025 -5.69 46.74 -8.77
CA VAL A 1025 -5.94 47.27 -10.12
C VAL A 1025 -6.22 46.13 -11.08
N VAL A 1026 -7.32 46.20 -11.83
CA VAL A 1026 -7.76 45.19 -12.78
C VAL A 1026 -8.00 45.78 -14.17
N GLY A 1027 -7.95 44.96 -15.21
CA GLY A 1027 -8.11 45.41 -16.60
C GLY A 1027 -9.55 45.82 -16.96
N SER A 1028 -10.54 45.32 -16.23
CA SER A 1028 -11.96 45.63 -16.42
C SER A 1028 -12.73 45.37 -15.13
N LYS A 1029 -13.45 46.36 -14.58
CA LYS A 1029 -14.21 46.23 -13.34
C LYS A 1029 -15.40 45.29 -13.47
N SER A 1030 -15.92 45.11 -14.69
CA SER A 1030 -17.04 44.20 -14.99
C SER A 1030 -16.75 42.72 -14.68
N ILE A 1031 -15.50 42.35 -14.41
CA ILE A 1031 -15.13 40.98 -14.04
C ILE A 1031 -15.51 40.64 -12.60
N VAL A 1032 -15.65 41.65 -11.74
CA VAL A 1032 -15.87 41.49 -10.29
C VAL A 1032 -17.24 40.87 -10.02
N ASP A 1033 -18.21 41.10 -10.90
CA ASP A 1033 -19.58 40.57 -10.77
C ASP A 1033 -19.74 39.15 -11.37
N LYS A 1034 -18.69 38.57 -11.97
CA LYS A 1034 -18.76 37.25 -12.60
C LYS A 1034 -18.64 36.12 -11.57
N THR A 1035 -19.43 35.06 -11.76
CA THR A 1035 -19.49 33.91 -10.84
C THR A 1035 -18.14 33.25 -10.58
N ASP A 1036 -17.29 33.11 -11.60
CA ASP A 1036 -15.98 32.46 -11.45
C ASP A 1036 -15.00 33.30 -10.61
N PHE A 1037 -15.18 34.62 -10.59
CA PHE A 1037 -14.44 35.52 -9.72
C PHE A 1037 -15.00 35.46 -8.29
N THR A 1038 -16.31 35.60 -8.12
CA THR A 1038 -16.97 35.65 -6.80
C THR A 1038 -16.88 34.34 -6.02
N ASN A 1039 -16.84 33.20 -6.72
CA ASN A 1039 -16.61 31.88 -6.12
C ASN A 1039 -15.24 31.77 -5.41
N LEU A 1040 -14.26 32.59 -5.79
CA LEU A 1040 -12.91 32.56 -5.22
C LEU A 1040 -12.61 33.77 -4.33
N SER A 1041 -13.14 34.95 -4.67
CA SER A 1041 -13.00 36.15 -3.84
C SER A 1041 -13.76 36.03 -2.52
N MET A 1042 -14.85 35.25 -2.46
CA MET A 1042 -15.63 35.00 -1.24
C MET A 1042 -16.00 36.29 -0.51
N THR A 1043 -16.54 37.27 -1.22
CA THR A 1043 -16.95 38.62 -0.75
C THR A 1043 -15.84 39.64 -0.51
N ALA A 1044 -14.56 39.29 -0.73
CA ALA A 1044 -13.43 40.21 -0.60
C ALA A 1044 -13.56 41.46 -1.49
N GLU A 1045 -14.26 41.37 -2.62
CA GLU A 1045 -14.50 42.49 -3.53
C GLU A 1045 -15.36 43.61 -2.94
N LYS A 1046 -16.07 43.35 -1.84
CA LYS A 1046 -16.93 44.35 -1.17
C LYS A 1046 -16.16 45.26 -0.22
N SER A 1047 -15.05 44.78 0.36
CA SER A 1047 -14.20 45.52 1.29
C SER A 1047 -12.93 46.04 0.63
N LEU A 1048 -12.42 45.35 -0.40
CA LEU A 1048 -11.20 45.74 -1.12
C LEU A 1048 -11.47 46.89 -2.10
N ASN A 1049 -10.61 47.91 -2.10
CA ASN A 1049 -10.66 48.96 -3.12
C ASN A 1049 -10.15 48.43 -4.48
N ILE A 1050 -11.06 48.31 -5.45
CA ILE A 1050 -10.74 47.82 -6.81
C ILE A 1050 -10.84 48.96 -7.85
N LEU A 1051 -9.72 49.22 -8.52
CA LEU A 1051 -9.56 50.23 -9.56
C LEU A 1051 -9.50 49.57 -10.94
N GLU A 1052 -10.12 50.17 -11.96
CA GLU A 1052 -9.98 49.73 -13.35
C GLU A 1052 -8.88 50.53 -14.07
N VAL A 1053 -7.89 49.83 -14.63
CA VAL A 1053 -6.91 50.39 -15.57
C VAL A 1053 -6.68 49.37 -16.68
N LYS A 1054 -7.10 49.71 -17.90
CA LYS A 1054 -6.90 48.87 -19.08
C LYS A 1054 -5.41 48.73 -19.42
N PRO A 1055 -4.96 47.61 -20.01
CA PRO A 1055 -3.57 47.42 -20.40
C PRO A 1055 -2.97 48.59 -21.20
N ASP A 1056 -3.73 49.16 -22.13
CA ASP A 1056 -3.30 50.29 -22.98
C ASP A 1056 -2.98 51.57 -22.18
N ASN A 1057 -3.59 51.73 -21.00
CA ASN A 1057 -3.41 52.90 -20.13
C ASN A 1057 -2.46 52.61 -18.96
N LEU A 1058 -1.87 51.41 -18.91
CA LEU A 1058 -1.10 50.97 -17.75
C LEU A 1058 0.22 51.73 -17.61
N SER A 1059 0.87 52.05 -18.74
CA SER A 1059 2.11 52.84 -18.77
C SER A 1059 1.92 54.23 -18.16
N GLU A 1060 0.85 54.94 -18.54
CA GLU A 1060 0.50 56.26 -18.00
C GLU A 1060 0.21 56.19 -16.49
N PHE A 1061 -0.57 55.19 -16.06
CA PHE A 1061 -0.87 54.96 -14.65
C PHE A 1061 0.39 54.73 -13.81
N LEU A 1062 1.30 53.89 -14.30
CA LEU A 1062 2.55 53.56 -13.63
C LEU A 1062 3.48 54.77 -13.51
N ILE A 1063 3.66 55.54 -14.59
CA ILE A 1063 4.46 56.77 -14.59
C ILE A 1063 3.89 57.80 -13.60
N ASN A 1064 2.56 57.96 -13.59
CA ASN A 1064 1.89 58.86 -12.66
C ASN A 1064 2.15 58.44 -11.20
N LYS A 1065 2.02 57.15 -10.88
CA LYS A 1065 2.29 56.66 -9.53
C LYS A 1065 3.76 56.75 -9.11
N GLN A 1066 4.70 56.57 -10.03
CA GLN A 1066 6.11 56.84 -9.78
C GLN A 1066 6.35 58.31 -9.39
N SER A 1067 5.67 59.26 -10.03
CA SER A 1067 5.75 60.68 -9.63
C SER A 1067 5.21 60.96 -8.21
N MET A 1068 4.35 60.09 -7.70
CA MET A 1068 3.82 60.12 -6.32
C MET A 1068 4.72 59.39 -5.31
N GLY A 1069 5.91 58.95 -5.73
CA GLY A 1069 6.90 58.29 -4.89
C GLY A 1069 6.72 56.78 -4.74
N TYR A 1070 5.90 56.12 -5.57
CA TYR A 1070 5.83 54.67 -5.61
C TYR A 1070 7.00 54.08 -6.40
N LYS A 1071 7.46 52.91 -5.97
CA LYS A 1071 8.43 52.09 -6.69
C LYS A 1071 7.73 50.90 -7.34
N ILE A 1072 7.99 50.67 -8.62
CA ILE A 1072 7.37 49.61 -9.41
C ILE A 1072 8.23 48.36 -9.36
N VAL A 1073 7.69 47.32 -8.74
CA VAL A 1073 8.29 45.99 -8.63
C VAL A 1073 7.52 45.04 -9.56
N GLY A 1074 8.17 44.57 -10.61
CA GLY A 1074 7.62 43.56 -11.52
C GLY A 1074 7.97 42.16 -11.05
N ALA A 1075 6.95 41.31 -10.86
CA ALA A 1075 7.15 39.89 -10.57
C ALA A 1075 7.38 39.12 -11.88
N GLU A 1076 8.62 39.09 -12.35
CA GLU A 1076 8.97 38.56 -13.67
C GLU A 1076 10.37 37.95 -13.71
N GLN A 1077 10.53 36.90 -14.52
CA GLN A 1077 11.80 36.23 -14.78
C GLN A 1077 12.53 36.92 -15.93
N THR A 1078 13.61 37.65 -15.62
CA THR A 1078 14.42 38.36 -16.62
C THR A 1078 15.91 38.05 -16.43
N ALA A 1079 16.75 38.35 -17.41
CA ALA A 1079 18.20 38.11 -17.28
C ALA A 1079 18.85 38.92 -16.13
N HIS A 1080 18.18 39.97 -15.64
CA HIS A 1080 18.67 40.87 -14.61
C HIS A 1080 17.72 40.99 -13.40
N SER A 1081 16.80 40.03 -13.22
CA SER A 1081 15.90 40.05 -12.07
C SER A 1081 16.68 39.82 -10.77
N VAL A 1082 16.28 40.53 -9.72
CA VAL A 1082 16.80 40.33 -8.37
C VAL A 1082 16.10 39.12 -7.75
N SER A 1083 16.86 38.30 -7.01
CA SER A 1083 16.29 37.17 -6.27
C SER A 1083 15.29 37.65 -5.21
N PHE A 1084 14.09 37.06 -5.22
CA PHE A 1084 13.02 37.30 -4.24
C PHE A 1084 13.46 37.10 -2.79
N VAL A 1085 14.40 36.17 -2.53
CA VAL A 1085 14.79 35.76 -1.17
C VAL A 1085 15.40 36.90 -0.35
N ASP A 1086 16.20 37.75 -1.01
CA ASP A 1086 16.96 38.82 -0.37
C ASP A 1086 16.46 40.22 -0.76
N PHE A 1087 15.35 40.29 -1.52
CA PHE A 1087 14.80 41.55 -1.97
C PHE A 1087 14.09 42.29 -0.82
N LYS A 1088 14.48 43.55 -0.61
CA LYS A 1088 13.83 44.44 0.36
C LYS A 1088 12.78 45.27 -0.35
N PHE A 1089 11.52 45.08 0.04
CA PHE A 1089 10.42 45.82 -0.54
C PHE A 1089 10.44 47.29 -0.10
N PRO A 1090 10.17 48.23 -1.02
CA PRO A 1090 9.99 49.63 -0.69
C PRO A 1090 8.62 49.86 -0.05
N GLU A 1091 8.51 50.77 0.93
CA GLU A 1091 7.26 51.02 1.67
C GLU A 1091 6.10 51.53 0.79
N LYS A 1092 6.40 52.33 -0.25
CA LYS A 1092 5.43 52.67 -1.31
C LYS A 1092 5.69 51.79 -2.53
N CYS A 1093 4.99 50.67 -2.62
CA CYS A 1093 5.24 49.64 -3.62
C CYS A 1093 4.06 49.48 -4.58
N ILE A 1094 4.36 49.41 -5.88
CA ILE A 1094 3.46 48.85 -6.88
C ILE A 1094 3.98 47.47 -7.28
N LEU A 1095 3.18 46.44 -7.03
CA LEU A 1095 3.46 45.10 -7.52
C LEU A 1095 2.78 44.91 -8.88
N LEU A 1096 3.57 44.84 -9.96
CA LEU A 1096 3.07 44.55 -11.31
C LEU A 1096 3.17 43.05 -11.61
N LEU A 1097 2.04 42.41 -11.89
CA LEU A 1097 1.95 41.00 -12.25
C LEU A 1097 1.77 40.82 -13.77
N GLY A 1098 2.48 39.85 -14.35
CA GLY A 1098 2.44 39.55 -15.78
C GLY A 1098 1.25 38.70 -16.22
N HIS A 1099 1.02 38.67 -17.53
CA HIS A 1099 0.03 37.81 -18.18
C HIS A 1099 0.42 36.32 -18.09
N GLU A 1100 -0.53 35.39 -17.89
CA GLU A 1100 -0.25 33.99 -17.58
C GLU A 1100 0.60 33.24 -18.61
N LYS A 1101 0.54 33.67 -19.88
CA LYS A 1101 1.32 33.09 -20.98
C LYS A 1101 2.49 33.94 -21.44
N HIS A 1102 2.40 35.25 -21.27
CA HIS A 1102 3.26 36.21 -21.97
C HIS A 1102 4.11 37.06 -21.01
N GLY A 1103 3.86 36.96 -19.70
CA GLY A 1103 4.57 37.75 -18.72
C GLY A 1103 4.23 39.24 -18.80
N ILE A 1104 5.14 40.08 -18.31
CA ILE A 1104 5.10 41.53 -18.45
C ILE A 1104 5.62 41.91 -19.84
N SER A 1105 4.91 42.77 -20.56
CA SER A 1105 5.31 43.22 -21.89
C SER A 1105 6.55 44.12 -21.86
N VAL A 1106 7.33 44.12 -22.93
CA VAL A 1106 8.66 44.78 -23.00
C VAL A 1106 8.58 46.30 -22.74
N ASP A 1107 7.51 46.94 -23.20
CA ASP A 1107 7.22 48.35 -22.96
C ASP A 1107 6.98 48.68 -21.48
N LEU A 1108 6.40 47.75 -20.71
CA LEU A 1108 6.20 47.89 -19.27
C LEU A 1108 7.42 47.46 -18.46
N ILE A 1109 8.22 46.51 -18.94
CA ILE A 1109 9.50 46.14 -18.33
C ILE A 1109 10.43 47.36 -18.23
N ALA A 1110 10.43 48.23 -19.24
CA ALA A 1110 11.23 49.45 -19.25
C ALA A 1110 10.85 50.47 -18.14
N LEU A 1111 9.66 50.34 -17.54
CA LEU A 1111 9.16 51.22 -16.48
C LEU A 1111 9.42 50.66 -15.07
N LEU A 1112 9.85 49.40 -14.94
CA LEU A 1112 10.09 48.77 -13.64
C LEU A 1112 11.30 49.43 -12.95
N ASP A 1113 11.13 49.80 -11.68
CA ASP A 1113 12.26 50.13 -10.81
C ASP A 1113 13.05 48.85 -10.45
N PHE A 1114 12.34 47.73 -10.27
CA PHE A 1114 12.91 46.41 -9.99
C PHE A 1114 12.14 45.31 -10.72
N ALA A 1115 12.86 44.40 -11.38
CA ALA A 1115 12.31 43.08 -11.75
C ALA A 1115 12.78 42.07 -10.69
N VAL A 1116 11.86 41.31 -10.11
CA VAL A 1116 12.14 40.37 -9.02
C VAL A 1116 11.59 39.00 -9.40
N GLU A 1117 12.42 37.97 -9.23
CA GLU A 1117 12.05 36.59 -9.55
C GLU A 1117 12.13 35.65 -8.34
N ILE A 1118 11.20 34.70 -8.26
CA ILE A 1118 11.23 33.63 -7.26
C ILE A 1118 12.14 32.51 -7.78
N PRO A 1119 13.19 32.10 -7.03
CA PRO A 1119 14.03 30.97 -7.41
C PRO A 1119 13.20 29.67 -7.50
N GLN A 1120 13.37 28.93 -8.60
CA GLN A 1120 12.64 27.68 -8.87
C GLN A 1120 13.63 26.51 -9.00
N PHE A 1121 13.27 25.37 -8.40
CA PHE A 1121 14.12 24.16 -8.35
C PHE A 1121 13.53 22.96 -9.10
N GLY A 1122 12.33 23.13 -9.69
CA GLY A 1122 11.60 22.08 -10.42
C GLY A 1122 11.72 22.21 -11.94
N VAL A 1123 11.03 21.32 -12.67
CA VAL A 1123 11.06 21.25 -14.15
C VAL A 1123 9.98 22.12 -14.81
N VAL A 1124 8.99 22.59 -14.04
CA VAL A 1124 7.92 23.47 -14.54
C VAL A 1124 8.48 24.88 -14.73
N ARG A 1125 8.12 25.53 -15.85
CA ARG A 1125 8.73 26.80 -16.30
C ARG A 1125 8.44 27.98 -15.36
N SER A 1126 7.25 28.06 -14.77
CA SER A 1126 6.85 29.16 -13.91
C SER A 1126 5.73 28.75 -12.93
N LEU A 1127 5.60 29.50 -11.84
CA LEU A 1127 4.47 29.40 -10.92
C LEU A 1127 3.17 29.99 -11.51
N ASN A 1128 2.03 29.62 -10.93
CA ASN A 1128 0.76 30.29 -11.23
C ASN A 1128 0.81 31.75 -10.73
N VAL A 1129 0.33 32.71 -11.53
CA VAL A 1129 0.42 34.16 -11.25
C VAL A 1129 -0.26 34.60 -9.94
N HIS A 1130 -1.38 33.99 -9.54
CA HIS A 1130 -2.03 34.28 -8.25
C HIS A 1130 -1.16 33.80 -7.08
N VAL A 1131 -0.53 32.63 -7.21
CA VAL A 1131 0.40 32.11 -6.21
C VAL A 1131 1.64 33.02 -6.12
N THR A 1132 2.20 33.43 -7.26
CA THR A 1132 3.30 34.39 -7.32
C THR A 1132 2.91 35.70 -6.62
N GLY A 1133 1.79 36.31 -6.99
CA GLY A 1133 1.33 37.55 -6.35
C GLY A 1133 1.10 37.38 -4.85
N SER A 1134 0.58 36.24 -4.41
CA SER A 1134 0.37 35.95 -2.99
C SER A 1134 1.68 35.87 -2.20
N LEU A 1135 2.73 35.27 -2.77
CA LEU A 1135 4.06 35.23 -2.14
C LEU A 1135 4.68 36.62 -2.01
N PHE A 1136 4.55 37.45 -3.05
CA PHE A 1136 5.03 38.82 -3.02
C PHE A 1136 4.31 39.70 -2.01
N ILE A 1137 2.97 39.63 -1.98
CA ILE A 1137 2.16 40.38 -1.01
C ILE A 1137 2.53 39.93 0.42
N TRP A 1138 2.64 38.62 0.66
CA TRP A 1138 3.02 38.10 1.97
C TRP A 1138 4.41 38.58 2.41
N GLU A 1139 5.41 38.52 1.54
CA GLU A 1139 6.77 38.94 1.91
C GLU A 1139 6.85 40.46 2.12
N TYR A 1140 6.16 41.26 1.30
CA TYR A 1140 5.97 42.69 1.57
C TYR A 1140 5.36 42.91 2.97
N CYS A 1141 4.23 42.27 3.26
CA CYS A 1141 3.55 42.43 4.54
C CYS A 1141 4.45 41.98 5.68
N LYS A 1142 5.17 40.86 5.55
CA LYS A 1142 6.13 40.37 6.56
C LYS A 1142 7.26 41.38 6.83
N GLN A 1143 7.74 42.09 5.82
CA GLN A 1143 8.78 43.11 5.97
C GLN A 1143 8.27 44.41 6.59
N HIS A 1144 6.98 44.74 6.40
CA HIS A 1144 6.36 45.99 6.83
C HIS A 1144 5.30 45.85 7.94
N LEU A 1145 5.06 44.64 8.45
CA LEU A 1145 4.26 44.37 9.64
C LEU A 1145 5.03 44.89 10.85
N ASN A 1146 4.62 46.05 11.37
CA ASN A 1146 5.08 46.51 12.68
C ASN A 1146 4.76 45.42 13.72
N LYS A 1147 5.79 44.99 14.47
CA LYS A 1147 5.61 44.19 15.68
C LYS A 1147 4.75 44.91 16.70
#